data_AF-A0A1N7Q978-F1
#
_entry.id   AF-A0A1N7Q978-F1
#
_cell.length_a   1.000
_cell.length_b   1.000
_cell.length_c   1.000
_cell.angle_alpha   90.00
_cell.angle_beta   90.00
_cell.angle_gamma   90.00
#
_symmetry.space_group_name_H-M   'P 1'
#
loop_
_entity.id
_entity.type
_entity.pdbx_description
1 polymer ?
#
loop_
_entity_poly.entity_id
_entity_poly.type
_entity_poly.pdbx_seq_one_letter_code
_entity_poly.pdbx_strand_id
1 'polypeptide(L)'
;MAVVLISNLAPITDADAGFLNDLIGNFERLGHQVVFWSTVSHPTLERVFLPSSWKIKDWLNLYPVDRLLPPDTGDIDAETWAERVNALCLQDVDDASRPALLEILMRVSRHLLETVQPDLYLAWNTLCPHVGVLSDLCRRADIPVMMIERGHIPDTWMLDTGLLGHSRLAEVPLNRLITSARQRRSCLKTGTAVLAEQNLATFQRYAQNQDEASFADLESLTGRPRVLFLPPDDSALGFLPAQGPDRAASLPGYTSSLDAARAVAARVSAVGGITVFKPHPSFERLSLDTRGQPDLYILNLDFQRLIRWADVVVTSGSGLLHVAMSHNKPVVLTARDIFSGKGIAYEALQEADITGALSAALKREGFTARQQAFKVYTGWLSQNYLMHAEQTLPSAGVWTAADAVAKLHKRHLQHRPSWARSPELIAACTQARPARPIGEELASQLGSGLTIASDFPSFAQTLTQRETTLAVVDFDHTLLLGNSTELYLDSIRPRWLAAAIHALIWGLQPWTWMARKGEDPLLYRDYLRVVLMTILFPWSLLLWNIKAARIAKELACKPLQEALTQVNAAPTHILSLGFRFILSPLVRAMGLPGALITAESFWGGPTIRRQGKAAILRDAHGSDTLSRAITITDSPHDADLFPLVRQGWLIDWPGRKFTALLNDYVPLRYTADAKYPGGNILRHQHFGEDLMVLLLAYALIPASGMLSFTALPGLPFLLTLLALPLLFISFFAVYEIGYYENDFVAARRESKPTLSGLQARFARYPINRCGWLWGAGAGLPGCLLAYGAHWSNLGDTPPPPVLLPLFVVGWTAVLLATRGVFALFNRVPETQRVLLFPVLQLAKTCGAAVVLPLGGAGLAVLLAQAFSRVSNYMVYRHGGETKLVKRQRHRLIVLVLMLAGLTAISPSLVGWTAPQVWVIIAWALHRTLRETFGPTWGQQLRGGWSWLRAALSPSGWKALTSGSLASQPAPVTDAQGKLKQAMEAIEQQESMIRQLNEGYTMQLMEIRDLQLTLAQKDNSLRRLQEEKELLEMKLGFPPSP
;
A
#
# COMPACT_ATOMS: atom_id res chain seq x y z
N MET A 1 17.49 -39.44 -12.30
CA MET A 1 17.00 -38.06 -12.29
C MET A 1 15.83 -37.96 -11.35
N ALA A 2 15.91 -37.06 -10.35
CA ALA A 2 14.81 -36.77 -9.42
C ALA A 2 14.35 -35.32 -9.62
N VAL A 3 13.14 -34.96 -9.23
CA VAL A 3 12.58 -33.60 -9.33
C VAL A 3 12.58 -32.97 -7.95
N VAL A 4 13.18 -31.79 -7.83
CA VAL A 4 13.21 -31.01 -6.60
C VAL A 4 12.37 -29.76 -6.82
N LEU A 5 11.27 -29.64 -6.09
CA LEU A 5 10.49 -28.39 -6.04
C LEU A 5 11.05 -27.53 -4.91
N ILE A 6 11.29 -26.26 -5.18
CA ILE A 6 11.74 -25.26 -4.21
C ILE A 6 10.73 -24.13 -4.23
N SER A 7 10.16 -23.76 -3.09
CA SER A 7 9.30 -22.58 -2.99
C SER A 7 9.96 -21.44 -2.21
N ASN A 8 9.71 -20.21 -2.65
CA ASN A 8 10.15 -19.00 -1.97
C ASN A 8 9.09 -17.89 -2.09
N LEU A 9 8.65 -17.36 -0.95
CA LEU A 9 7.69 -16.24 -0.94
C LEU A 9 8.32 -14.92 -0.50
N ALA A 10 9.54 -14.97 0.05
CA ALA A 10 10.28 -13.78 0.47
C ALA A 10 10.74 -12.96 -0.74
N PRO A 11 10.84 -11.62 -0.61
CA PRO A 11 11.60 -10.81 -1.56
C PRO A 11 13.01 -11.39 -1.74
N ILE A 12 13.52 -11.45 -2.97
CA ILE A 12 14.85 -12.00 -3.29
C ILE A 12 15.79 -10.82 -3.55
N THR A 13 16.89 -10.73 -2.80
CA THR A 13 18.00 -9.82 -3.11
C THR A 13 18.97 -10.47 -4.10
N ASP A 14 19.89 -9.70 -4.70
CA ASP A 14 20.91 -10.27 -5.59
C ASP A 14 21.75 -11.36 -4.88
N ALA A 15 22.05 -11.18 -3.59
CA ALA A 15 22.77 -12.15 -2.78
C ALA A 15 21.94 -13.44 -2.57
N ASP A 16 20.65 -13.31 -2.27
CA ASP A 16 19.74 -14.46 -2.17
C ASP A 16 19.64 -15.21 -3.51
N ALA A 17 19.56 -14.48 -4.62
CA ALA A 17 19.47 -15.06 -5.95
C ALA A 17 20.76 -15.80 -6.34
N GLY A 18 21.92 -15.26 -5.96
CA GLY A 18 23.21 -15.94 -6.10
C GLY A 18 23.21 -17.27 -5.34
N PHE A 19 22.85 -17.24 -4.06
CA PHE A 19 22.77 -18.45 -3.24
C PHE A 19 21.80 -19.50 -3.82
N LEU A 20 20.59 -19.09 -4.18
CA LEU A 20 19.58 -19.99 -4.73
C LEU A 20 20.05 -20.60 -6.06
N ASN A 21 20.70 -19.81 -6.92
CA ASN A 21 21.26 -20.32 -8.16
C ASN A 21 22.36 -21.37 -7.91
N ASP A 22 23.23 -21.14 -6.91
CA ASP A 22 24.24 -22.13 -6.51
C ASP A 22 23.59 -23.42 -5.99
N LEU A 23 22.56 -23.30 -5.14
CA LEU A 23 21.81 -24.45 -4.64
C LEU A 23 21.17 -25.26 -5.77
N ILE A 24 20.51 -24.58 -6.72
CA ILE A 24 19.88 -25.20 -7.89
C ILE A 24 20.95 -25.88 -8.76
N GLY A 25 22.05 -25.18 -9.07
CA GLY A 25 23.14 -25.71 -9.89
C GLY A 25 23.81 -26.95 -9.27
N ASN A 26 23.86 -27.03 -7.94
CA ASN A 26 24.34 -28.23 -7.23
C ASN A 26 23.42 -29.45 -7.44
N PHE A 27 22.09 -29.27 -7.40
CA PHE A 27 21.16 -30.35 -7.70
C PHE A 27 21.29 -30.82 -9.15
N GLU A 28 21.43 -29.88 -10.08
CA GLU A 28 21.56 -30.17 -11.52
C GLU A 28 22.85 -30.94 -11.84
N ARG A 29 23.97 -30.60 -11.19
CA ARG A 29 25.23 -31.35 -11.31
C ARG A 29 25.12 -32.82 -10.88
N LEU A 30 24.19 -33.14 -9.97
CA LEU A 30 23.89 -34.52 -9.57
C LEU A 30 22.83 -35.18 -10.47
N GLY A 31 22.42 -34.53 -11.55
CA GLY A 31 21.44 -35.04 -12.51
C GLY A 31 20.00 -34.98 -12.01
N HIS A 32 19.68 -34.02 -11.12
CA HIS A 32 18.30 -33.71 -10.73
C HIS A 32 17.74 -32.55 -11.54
N GLN A 33 16.43 -32.55 -11.69
CA GLN A 33 15.67 -31.43 -12.23
C GLN A 33 15.16 -30.58 -11.08
N VAL A 34 15.17 -29.26 -11.23
CA VAL A 34 14.71 -28.33 -10.20
C VAL A 34 13.59 -27.45 -10.75
N VAL A 35 12.58 -27.19 -9.93
CA VAL A 35 11.51 -26.23 -10.19
C VAL A 35 11.49 -25.22 -9.05
N PHE A 36 11.51 -23.93 -9.36
CA PHE A 36 11.55 -22.84 -8.41
C PHE A 36 10.24 -22.05 -8.41
N TRP A 37 9.34 -22.40 -7.50
CA TRP A 37 8.02 -21.82 -7.36
C TRP A 37 8.02 -20.58 -6.46
N SER A 38 7.97 -19.39 -7.03
CA SER A 38 8.23 -18.15 -6.28
C SER A 38 7.34 -16.97 -6.67
N THR A 39 7.08 -16.08 -5.70
CA THR A 39 6.36 -14.81 -5.91
C THR A 39 7.20 -13.75 -6.59
N VAL A 40 8.52 -13.94 -6.63
CA VAL A 40 9.50 -13.00 -7.18
C VAL A 40 10.33 -13.71 -8.23
N SER A 41 10.33 -13.18 -9.44
CA SER A 41 11.24 -13.58 -10.52
C SER A 41 12.59 -12.89 -10.34
N HIS A 42 13.67 -13.60 -10.63
CA HIS A 42 15.02 -13.02 -10.72
C HIS A 42 15.71 -13.55 -11.99
N PRO A 43 16.43 -12.72 -12.77
CA PRO A 43 17.02 -13.15 -14.05
C PRO A 43 17.89 -14.41 -13.95
N THR A 44 18.64 -14.57 -12.85
CA THR A 44 19.50 -15.75 -12.63
C THR A 44 18.73 -17.04 -12.35
N LEU A 45 17.46 -16.95 -11.95
CA LEU A 45 16.61 -18.09 -11.58
C LEU A 45 15.55 -18.43 -12.62
N GLU A 46 15.43 -17.60 -13.67
CA GLU A 46 14.34 -17.65 -14.66
C GLU A 46 14.23 -19.02 -15.36
N ARG A 47 15.36 -19.69 -15.59
CA ARG A 47 15.45 -21.01 -16.22
C ARG A 47 14.68 -22.14 -15.50
N VAL A 48 14.39 -21.98 -14.21
CA VAL A 48 13.64 -22.95 -13.40
C VAL A 48 12.41 -22.32 -12.74
N PHE A 49 12.10 -21.07 -13.07
CA PHE A 49 11.08 -20.29 -12.38
C PHE A 49 9.65 -20.72 -12.75
N LEU A 50 8.84 -20.94 -11.72
CA LEU A 50 7.41 -21.13 -11.80
C LEU A 50 6.76 -20.01 -10.95
N PRO A 51 5.83 -19.22 -11.49
CA PRO A 51 5.29 -18.06 -10.75
C PRO A 51 4.40 -18.46 -9.59
N SER A 52 4.32 -17.58 -8.62
CA SER A 52 3.28 -17.52 -7.62
C SER A 52 2.87 -16.06 -7.39
N SER A 53 1.86 -15.82 -6.57
CA SER A 53 1.55 -14.48 -6.06
C SER A 53 1.37 -14.52 -4.54
N TRP A 54 1.80 -13.46 -3.86
CA TRP A 54 1.46 -13.28 -2.45
C TRP A 54 -0.04 -13.09 -2.24
N LYS A 55 -0.76 -12.58 -3.25
CA LYS A 55 -2.21 -12.49 -3.23
C LYS A 55 -2.82 -13.74 -3.84
N ILE A 56 -3.43 -14.58 -3.00
CA ILE A 56 -4.03 -15.86 -3.41
C ILE A 56 -5.06 -15.67 -4.53
N LYS A 57 -5.85 -14.59 -4.50
CA LYS A 57 -6.84 -14.31 -5.56
C LYS A 57 -6.21 -14.15 -6.96
N ASP A 58 -4.95 -13.70 -7.03
CA ASP A 58 -4.26 -13.52 -8.31
C ASP A 58 -3.85 -14.88 -8.90
N TRP A 59 -3.90 -15.97 -8.13
CA TRP A 59 -3.63 -17.32 -8.62
C TRP A 59 -4.66 -17.79 -9.64
N LEU A 60 -5.87 -17.23 -9.63
CA LEU A 60 -6.87 -17.45 -10.68
C LEU A 60 -6.39 -17.03 -12.07
N ASN A 61 -5.45 -16.07 -12.14
CA ASN A 61 -4.85 -15.63 -13.40
C ASN A 61 -3.58 -16.42 -13.75
N LEU A 62 -2.95 -17.05 -12.75
CA LEU A 62 -1.72 -17.83 -12.93
C LEU A 62 -2.00 -19.31 -13.25
N TYR A 63 -3.14 -19.81 -12.79
CA TYR A 63 -3.54 -21.21 -12.91
C TYR A 63 -5.00 -21.30 -13.38
N PRO A 64 -5.34 -22.25 -14.26
CA PRO A 64 -6.71 -22.43 -14.75
C PRO A 64 -7.59 -23.13 -13.70
N VAL A 65 -7.83 -22.47 -12.57
CA VAL A 65 -8.46 -23.05 -11.37
C VAL A 65 -9.85 -23.65 -11.64
N ASP A 66 -10.59 -23.08 -12.58
CA ASP A 66 -11.89 -23.55 -13.06
C ASP A 66 -11.81 -24.94 -13.72
N ARG A 67 -10.65 -25.29 -14.28
CA ARG A 67 -10.38 -26.58 -14.92
C ARG A 67 -9.68 -27.58 -14.02
N LEU A 68 -9.24 -27.15 -12.84
CA LEU A 68 -8.62 -28.04 -11.85
C LEU A 68 -9.70 -28.87 -11.18
N LEU A 69 -9.38 -30.13 -10.89
CA LEU A 69 -10.30 -31.02 -10.19
C LEU A 69 -10.65 -30.43 -8.80
N PRO A 70 -11.90 -30.63 -8.33
CA PRO A 70 -12.26 -30.25 -6.97
C PRO A 70 -11.30 -30.90 -5.97
N PRO A 71 -10.94 -30.20 -4.88
CA PRO A 71 -10.12 -30.81 -3.86
C PRO A 71 -10.89 -31.96 -3.21
N ASP A 72 -10.23 -33.12 -3.08
CA ASP A 72 -10.66 -34.10 -2.09
C ASP A 72 -10.21 -33.56 -0.73
N THR A 73 -11.19 -33.09 0.04
CA THR A 73 -10.96 -32.44 1.33
C THR A 73 -10.71 -33.44 2.46
N GLY A 74 -10.93 -34.75 2.23
CA GLY A 74 -10.80 -35.77 3.28
C GLY A 74 -9.42 -35.82 3.93
N ASP A 75 -8.44 -35.23 3.25
CA ASP A 75 -7.02 -35.39 3.52
C ASP A 75 -6.26 -34.08 3.79
N ILE A 76 -6.91 -32.99 4.16
CA ILE A 76 -6.20 -31.80 4.64
C ILE A 76 -6.98 -31.23 5.82
N ASP A 77 -6.29 -30.72 6.84
CA ASP A 77 -6.92 -29.98 7.93
C ASP A 77 -7.42 -28.61 7.42
N ALA A 78 -8.54 -28.63 6.71
CA ALA A 78 -9.13 -27.48 6.06
C ALA A 78 -9.53 -26.39 7.07
N GLU A 79 -9.85 -26.77 8.31
CA GLU A 79 -10.21 -25.83 9.38
C GLU A 79 -8.98 -25.02 9.80
N THR A 80 -7.87 -25.70 10.10
CA THR A 80 -6.59 -25.03 10.42
C THR A 80 -6.15 -24.10 9.29
N TRP A 81 -6.19 -24.57 8.04
CA TRP A 81 -5.79 -23.75 6.90
C TRP A 81 -6.76 -22.60 6.63
N ALA A 82 -8.07 -22.77 6.84
CA ALA A 82 -9.04 -21.69 6.74
C ALA A 82 -8.76 -20.57 7.74
N GLU A 83 -8.47 -20.90 9.00
CA GLU A 83 -8.11 -19.90 10.01
C GLU A 83 -6.83 -19.16 9.66
N ARG A 84 -5.80 -19.87 9.19
CA ARG A 84 -4.53 -19.25 8.76
C ARG A 84 -4.73 -18.34 7.57
N VAL A 85 -5.48 -18.78 6.56
CA VAL A 85 -5.84 -17.93 5.41
C VAL A 85 -6.58 -16.70 5.89
N ASN A 86 -7.56 -16.84 6.79
CA ASN A 86 -8.30 -15.71 7.35
C ASN A 86 -7.40 -14.71 8.10
N ALA A 87 -6.39 -15.19 8.82
CA ALA A 87 -5.49 -14.36 9.60
C ALA A 87 -4.40 -13.67 8.76
N LEU A 88 -3.86 -14.37 7.75
CA LEU A 88 -2.95 -13.79 6.76
C LEU A 88 -3.65 -12.76 5.86
N CYS A 89 -4.96 -12.87 5.69
CA CYS A 89 -5.72 -12.11 4.71
C CYS A 89 -6.41 -10.87 5.29
N LEU A 90 -5.67 -9.77 5.29
CA LEU A 90 -6.20 -8.50 4.78
C LEU A 90 -5.86 -8.37 3.28
N GLN A 91 -6.16 -9.43 2.53
CA GLN A 91 -6.25 -9.38 1.07
C GLN A 91 -7.42 -8.46 0.72
N ASP A 92 -7.32 -7.66 -0.35
CA ASP A 92 -8.44 -6.81 -0.81
C ASP A 92 -9.57 -7.68 -1.37
N VAL A 93 -10.33 -8.32 -0.49
CA VAL A 93 -11.47 -9.21 -0.76
C VAL A 93 -12.46 -9.05 0.40
N ASP A 94 -13.74 -9.14 0.07
CA ASP A 94 -14.80 -9.13 1.07
C ASP A 94 -14.80 -10.43 1.88
N ASP A 95 -15.39 -10.38 3.08
CA ASP A 95 -15.44 -11.54 3.98
C ASP A 95 -16.17 -12.74 3.37
N ALA A 96 -17.11 -12.48 2.45
CA ALA A 96 -17.87 -13.50 1.74
C ALA A 96 -17.00 -14.35 0.78
N SER A 97 -15.88 -13.81 0.28
CA SER A 97 -15.00 -14.51 -0.68
C SER A 97 -13.89 -15.33 -0.03
N ARG A 98 -13.75 -15.31 1.31
CA ARG A 98 -12.63 -15.98 2.00
C ARG A 98 -12.62 -17.51 1.86
N PRO A 99 -13.75 -18.23 1.92
CA PRO A 99 -13.77 -19.67 1.64
C PRO A 99 -13.24 -20.03 0.25
N ALA A 100 -13.49 -19.16 -0.75
CA ALA A 100 -12.98 -19.37 -2.11
C ALA A 100 -11.45 -19.29 -2.19
N LEU A 101 -10.77 -18.55 -1.29
CA LEU A 101 -9.31 -18.48 -1.27
C LEU A 101 -8.67 -19.80 -0.85
N LEU A 102 -9.24 -20.48 0.16
CA LEU A 102 -8.76 -21.81 0.56
C LEU A 102 -8.97 -22.81 -0.57
N GLU A 103 -10.13 -22.76 -1.24
CA GLU A 103 -10.40 -23.62 -2.38
C GLU A 103 -9.37 -23.42 -3.51
N ILE A 104 -9.06 -22.16 -3.85
CA ILE A 104 -8.00 -21.83 -4.82
C ILE A 104 -6.66 -22.42 -4.40
N LEU A 105 -6.25 -22.21 -3.13
CA LEU A 105 -5.01 -22.75 -2.58
C LEU A 105 -4.93 -24.28 -2.72
N MET A 106 -6.00 -24.99 -2.35
CA MET A 106 -6.06 -26.44 -2.41
C MET A 106 -5.99 -26.95 -3.85
N ARG A 107 -6.77 -26.35 -4.77
CA ARG A 107 -6.77 -26.71 -6.18
C ARG A 107 -5.40 -26.50 -6.82
N VAL A 108 -4.77 -25.34 -6.59
CA VAL A 108 -3.45 -25.04 -7.14
C VAL A 108 -2.37 -25.92 -6.51
N SER A 109 -2.41 -26.15 -5.20
CA SER A 109 -1.45 -27.05 -4.54
C SER A 109 -1.55 -28.47 -5.08
N ARG A 110 -2.76 -29.00 -5.26
CA ARG A 110 -2.98 -30.31 -5.90
C ARG A 110 -2.44 -30.32 -7.32
N HIS A 111 -2.78 -29.31 -8.11
CA HIS A 111 -2.28 -29.18 -9.48
C HIS A 111 -0.76 -29.18 -9.53
N LEU A 112 -0.09 -28.44 -8.66
CA LEU A 112 1.37 -28.42 -8.58
C LEU A 112 1.94 -29.79 -8.21
N LEU A 113 1.34 -30.49 -7.24
CA LEU A 113 1.75 -31.85 -6.87
C LEU A 113 1.63 -32.81 -8.07
N GLU A 114 0.48 -32.80 -8.75
CA GLU A 114 0.17 -33.70 -9.87
C GLU A 114 1.01 -33.41 -11.11
N THR A 115 1.36 -32.15 -11.35
CA THR A 115 2.07 -31.73 -12.56
C THR A 115 3.59 -31.67 -12.40
N VAL A 116 4.10 -31.11 -11.30
CA VAL A 116 5.55 -31.04 -11.03
C VAL A 116 6.09 -32.40 -10.65
N GLN A 117 5.28 -33.18 -9.96
CA GLN A 117 5.62 -34.48 -9.44
C GLN A 117 6.94 -34.56 -8.62
N PRO A 118 7.10 -33.75 -7.54
CA PRO A 118 8.37 -33.64 -6.83
C PRO A 118 8.76 -34.92 -6.08
N ASP A 119 10.04 -35.30 -6.13
CA ASP A 119 10.62 -36.33 -5.24
C ASP A 119 11.16 -35.72 -3.93
N LEU A 120 11.29 -34.39 -3.88
CA LEU A 120 11.67 -33.61 -2.73
C LEU A 120 11.07 -32.22 -2.85
N TYR A 121 10.48 -31.73 -1.77
CA TYR A 121 9.96 -30.36 -1.70
C TYR A 121 10.72 -29.55 -0.64
N LEU A 122 11.39 -28.48 -1.07
CA LEU A 122 12.02 -27.48 -0.23
C LEU A 122 11.07 -26.28 -0.07
N ALA A 123 10.36 -26.19 1.05
CA ALA A 123 9.31 -25.19 1.26
C ALA A 123 9.79 -23.99 2.08
N TRP A 124 9.50 -22.75 1.66
CA TRP A 124 9.97 -21.54 2.37
C TRP A 124 9.60 -21.49 3.86
N ASN A 125 8.35 -21.83 4.15
CA ASN A 125 7.81 -21.94 5.50
C ASN A 125 6.61 -22.87 5.45
N THR A 126 6.75 -24.10 5.96
CA THR A 126 5.72 -25.15 5.89
C THR A 126 4.43 -24.81 6.64
N LEU A 127 4.44 -23.77 7.48
CA LEU A 127 3.27 -23.30 8.25
C LEU A 127 2.52 -22.15 7.55
N CYS A 128 3.09 -21.57 6.49
CA CYS A 128 2.45 -20.53 5.68
C CYS A 128 1.46 -21.16 4.68
N PRO A 129 0.17 -20.77 4.63
CA PRO A 129 -0.85 -21.33 3.74
C PRO A 129 -0.45 -21.45 2.27
N HIS A 130 0.26 -20.45 1.72
CA HIS A 130 0.69 -20.45 0.31
C HIS A 130 1.51 -21.68 -0.06
N VAL A 131 2.24 -22.28 0.88
CA VAL A 131 3.13 -23.42 0.61
C VAL A 131 2.86 -24.62 1.53
N GLY A 132 2.15 -24.41 2.63
CA GLY A 132 1.85 -25.38 3.66
C GLY A 132 0.81 -26.41 3.23
N VAL A 133 -0.23 -25.99 2.49
CA VAL A 133 -1.20 -26.92 1.90
C VAL A 133 -0.51 -27.91 0.96
N LEU A 134 0.38 -27.42 0.09
CA LEU A 134 1.22 -28.29 -0.75
C LEU A 134 2.16 -29.17 0.08
N SER A 135 2.70 -28.65 1.19
CA SER A 135 3.56 -29.42 2.08
C SER A 135 2.83 -30.63 2.68
N ASP A 136 1.59 -30.44 3.13
CA ASP A 136 0.77 -31.53 3.67
C ASP A 136 0.42 -32.58 2.61
N LEU A 137 0.08 -32.13 1.40
CA LEU A 137 -0.16 -33.02 0.26
C LEU A 137 1.09 -33.83 -0.10
N CYS A 138 2.26 -33.21 -0.14
CA CYS A 138 3.53 -33.89 -0.39
C CYS A 138 3.81 -34.97 0.67
N ARG A 139 3.69 -34.65 1.97
CA ARG A 139 3.93 -35.62 3.04
C ARG A 139 3.01 -36.84 2.95
N ARG A 140 1.74 -36.63 2.56
CA ARG A 140 0.76 -37.72 2.38
C ARG A 140 1.06 -38.60 1.17
N ALA A 141 1.70 -38.02 0.15
CA ALA A 141 2.23 -38.75 -0.99
C ALA A 141 3.61 -39.38 -0.72
N ASP A 142 4.03 -39.47 0.56
CA ASP A 142 5.36 -39.92 0.99
C ASP A 142 6.53 -39.16 0.35
N ILE A 143 6.29 -37.91 -0.07
CA ILE A 143 7.32 -37.02 -0.63
C ILE A 143 7.99 -36.29 0.54
N PRO A 144 9.32 -36.41 0.70
CA PRO A 144 10.06 -35.66 1.70
C PRO A 144 9.86 -34.15 1.55
N VAL A 145 9.45 -33.51 2.63
CA VAL A 145 9.36 -32.04 2.72
C VAL A 145 10.39 -31.54 3.72
N MET A 146 11.24 -30.63 3.25
CA MET A 146 12.18 -29.89 4.09
C MET A 146 11.85 -28.42 3.97
N MET A 147 12.01 -27.69 5.06
CA MET A 147 11.89 -26.25 5.04
C MET A 147 13.20 -25.62 4.57
N ILE A 148 13.12 -24.58 3.74
CA ILE A 148 14.24 -23.72 3.35
C ILE A 148 13.95 -22.28 3.74
N GLU A 149 14.80 -21.64 4.53
CA GLU A 149 14.56 -20.26 4.97
C GLU A 149 15.89 -19.49 5.05
N ARG A 150 15.83 -18.17 5.04
CA ARG A 150 16.98 -17.34 5.39
C ARG A 150 17.46 -17.66 6.79
N GLY A 151 18.75 -17.89 6.91
CA GLY A 151 19.40 -18.16 8.17
C GLY A 151 19.34 -16.97 9.13
N HIS A 152 19.67 -17.24 10.39
CA HIS A 152 19.68 -16.21 11.44
C HIS A 152 20.92 -15.31 11.40
N ILE A 153 21.86 -15.59 10.48
CA ILE A 153 23.06 -14.81 10.19
C ILE A 153 22.87 -14.20 8.78
N PRO A 154 23.29 -12.94 8.54
CA PRO A 154 23.21 -12.33 7.22
C PRO A 154 23.84 -13.21 6.14
N ASP A 155 23.26 -13.17 4.94
CA ASP A 155 23.74 -13.89 3.76
C ASP A 155 23.90 -15.42 3.94
N THR A 156 23.09 -15.99 4.83
CA THR A 156 23.00 -17.43 5.03
C THR A 156 21.58 -17.95 4.81
N TRP A 157 21.47 -19.23 4.50
CA TRP A 157 20.22 -19.97 4.38
C TRP A 157 20.26 -21.21 5.26
N MET A 158 19.10 -21.79 5.57
CA MET A 158 19.00 -23.00 6.39
C MET A 158 18.03 -24.01 5.80
N LEU A 159 18.28 -25.29 6.11
CA LEU A 159 17.39 -26.41 5.82
C LEU A 159 17.00 -27.13 7.10
N ASP A 160 15.69 -27.24 7.33
CA ASP A 160 15.15 -27.84 8.55
C ASP A 160 13.89 -28.69 8.30
N THR A 161 13.36 -29.30 9.34
CA THR A 161 12.05 -29.95 9.37
C THR A 161 10.91 -28.95 9.57
N GLY A 162 11.19 -27.75 10.11
CA GLY A 162 10.22 -26.68 10.33
C GLY A 162 10.83 -25.48 11.07
N LEU A 163 10.01 -24.47 11.36
CA LEU A 163 10.40 -23.29 12.15
C LEU A 163 10.07 -23.47 13.64
N LEU A 164 10.77 -22.72 14.49
CA LEU A 164 10.48 -22.64 15.92
C LEU A 164 10.45 -24.03 16.59
N GLY A 165 9.34 -24.40 17.24
CA GLY A 165 9.19 -25.70 17.89
C GLY A 165 9.19 -26.89 16.94
N HIS A 166 9.02 -26.67 15.63
CA HIS A 166 9.07 -27.71 14.59
C HIS A 166 10.47 -27.92 14.01
N SER A 167 11.44 -27.09 14.40
CA SER A 167 12.84 -27.27 14.04
C SER A 167 13.38 -28.55 14.65
N ARG A 168 14.20 -29.31 13.89
CA ARG A 168 14.92 -30.47 14.44
C ARG A 168 15.95 -30.08 15.51
N LEU A 169 16.29 -28.80 15.58
CA LEU A 169 17.20 -28.25 16.57
C LEU A 169 16.45 -27.78 17.82
N ALA A 170 15.12 -27.63 17.79
CA ALA A 170 14.35 -27.30 18.97
C ALA A 170 14.60 -28.35 20.06
N GLU A 171 14.86 -27.88 21.28
CA GLU A 171 15.10 -28.72 22.47
C GLU A 171 16.30 -29.69 22.40
N VAL A 172 17.11 -29.69 21.35
CA VAL A 172 18.34 -30.50 21.30
C VAL A 172 19.42 -29.82 22.14
N PRO A 173 19.91 -30.46 23.23
CA PRO A 173 20.92 -29.85 24.09
C PRO A 173 22.27 -29.67 23.38
N LEU A 174 22.98 -28.60 23.73
CA LEU A 174 24.24 -28.24 23.07
C LEU A 174 25.33 -29.33 23.19
N ASN A 175 25.34 -30.10 24.29
CA ASN A 175 26.29 -31.20 24.49
C ASN A 175 25.99 -32.43 23.60
N ARG A 176 24.77 -32.57 23.06
CA ARG A 176 24.46 -33.59 22.04
C ARG A 176 24.95 -33.17 20.66
N LEU A 177 24.92 -31.87 20.35
CA LEU A 177 25.45 -31.33 19.09
C LEU A 177 26.97 -31.29 19.07
N ILE A 178 27.59 -31.08 20.24
CA ILE A 178 29.03 -30.89 20.40
C ILE A 178 29.55 -31.86 21.46
N THR A 179 30.10 -32.97 20.99
CA THR A 179 30.43 -34.13 21.84
C THR A 179 31.86 -34.12 22.38
N SER A 180 32.75 -33.28 21.84
CA SER A 180 34.16 -33.22 22.26
C SER A 180 34.65 -31.81 22.59
N ALA A 181 35.62 -31.73 23.51
CA ALA A 181 36.27 -30.47 23.87
C ALA A 181 37.03 -29.83 22.69
N ARG A 182 37.58 -30.64 21.78
CA ARG A 182 38.22 -30.16 20.54
C ARG A 182 37.20 -29.48 19.64
N GLN A 183 36.06 -30.11 19.39
CA GLN A 183 34.97 -29.53 18.59
C GLN A 183 34.46 -28.24 19.23
N ARG A 184 34.22 -28.24 20.55
CA ARG A 184 33.80 -27.03 21.28
C ARG A 184 34.76 -25.85 21.10
N ARG A 185 36.08 -26.08 21.16
CA ARG A 185 37.09 -25.03 20.90
C ARG A 185 37.05 -24.53 19.46
N SER A 186 36.88 -25.42 18.49
CA SER A 186 36.74 -25.07 17.07
C SER A 186 35.47 -24.23 16.80
N CYS A 187 34.32 -24.66 17.33
CA CYS A 187 33.07 -23.92 17.19
C CYS A 187 33.15 -22.57 17.91
N LEU A 188 33.74 -22.48 19.11
CA LEU A 188 33.95 -21.20 19.79
C LEU A 188 34.78 -20.23 18.95
N LYS A 189 35.89 -20.70 18.36
CA LYS A 189 36.74 -19.89 17.48
C LYS A 189 35.94 -19.38 16.27
N THR A 190 35.22 -20.28 15.60
CA THR A 190 34.45 -19.96 14.39
C THR A 190 33.30 -19.01 14.69
N GLY A 191 32.49 -19.28 15.71
CA GLY A 191 31.37 -18.41 16.06
C GLY A 191 31.82 -17.04 16.55
N THR A 192 32.98 -16.93 17.19
CA THR A 192 33.57 -15.63 17.54
C THR A 192 33.97 -14.85 16.29
N ALA A 193 34.59 -15.50 15.31
CA ALA A 193 34.96 -14.86 14.04
C ALA A 193 33.72 -14.42 13.25
N VAL A 194 32.73 -15.31 13.09
CA VAL A 194 31.48 -15.01 12.38
C VAL A 194 30.76 -13.81 13.01
N LEU A 195 30.64 -13.75 14.33
CA LEU A 195 29.99 -12.62 15.02
C LEU A 195 30.79 -11.31 14.94
N ALA A 196 32.10 -11.37 14.70
CA ALA A 196 32.94 -10.19 14.52
C ALA A 196 32.89 -9.66 13.07
N GLU A 197 32.84 -10.56 12.09
CA GLU A 197 32.82 -10.24 10.65
C GLU A 197 31.41 -9.82 10.20
N GLN A 198 30.38 -10.56 10.62
CA GLN A 198 28.99 -10.27 10.32
C GLN A 198 28.54 -9.18 11.28
N ASN A 199 28.52 -7.92 10.83
CA ASN A 199 28.03 -6.80 11.62
C ASN A 199 26.51 -6.93 11.82
N LEU A 200 26.10 -7.78 12.76
CA LEU A 200 24.69 -8.00 13.12
C LEU A 200 24.02 -6.71 13.63
N ALA A 201 24.81 -5.71 14.04
CA ALA A 201 24.29 -4.40 14.44
C ALA A 201 23.81 -3.55 13.25
N THR A 202 24.28 -3.82 12.03
CA THR A 202 23.78 -3.20 10.79
C THR A 202 22.77 -4.07 10.06
N PHE A 203 22.49 -5.26 10.57
CA PHE A 203 21.52 -6.15 9.96
C PHE A 203 20.12 -5.52 9.97
N GLN A 204 19.53 -5.40 8.78
CA GLN A 204 18.16 -4.95 8.59
C GLN A 204 17.48 -5.80 7.50
N ARG A 205 16.44 -6.55 7.87
CA ARG A 205 15.60 -7.29 6.92
C ARG A 205 14.51 -6.44 6.29
N TYR A 206 14.04 -5.44 7.02
CA TYR A 206 12.92 -4.57 6.64
C TYR A 206 13.25 -3.12 7.00
N ALA A 207 12.70 -2.17 6.24
CA ALA A 207 12.74 -0.76 6.60
C ALA A 207 12.15 -0.56 8.00
N GLN A 208 12.84 0.20 8.85
CA GLN A 208 12.45 0.44 10.24
C GLN A 208 11.90 1.86 10.43
N ASN A 209 10.89 2.00 11.29
CA ASN A 209 10.42 3.31 11.72
C ASN A 209 11.43 3.93 12.70
N GLN A 210 11.89 5.14 12.40
CA GLN A 210 12.93 5.82 13.17
C GLN A 210 12.37 6.70 14.29
N ASP A 211 11.13 6.49 14.78
CA ASP A 211 10.47 7.47 15.67
C ASP A 211 11.31 7.89 16.89
N GLU A 212 11.64 9.17 16.98
CA GLU A 212 12.67 9.75 17.86
C GLU A 212 12.00 10.29 19.11
N ALA A 213 10.83 10.92 18.95
CA ALA A 213 10.05 11.44 20.07
C ALA A 213 9.56 10.28 20.95
N SER A 214 8.93 9.27 20.35
CA SER A 214 8.50 8.07 21.07
C SER A 214 9.67 7.32 21.72
N PHE A 215 10.86 7.37 21.12
CA PHE A 215 12.04 6.77 21.74
C PHE A 215 12.58 7.62 22.88
N ALA A 216 12.59 8.95 22.77
CA ALA A 216 13.01 9.87 23.83
C ALA A 216 12.09 9.75 25.07
N ASP A 217 10.78 9.64 24.86
CA ASP A 217 9.83 9.36 25.93
C ASP A 217 10.16 8.03 26.63
N LEU A 218 10.49 7.01 25.85
CA LEU A 218 10.92 5.71 26.38
C LEU A 218 12.28 5.77 27.10
N GLU A 219 13.22 6.60 26.63
CA GLU A 219 14.51 6.83 27.27
C GLU A 219 14.38 7.57 28.59
N SER A 220 13.36 8.42 28.74
CA SER A 220 13.09 9.15 29.99
C SER A 220 12.72 8.22 31.15
N LEU A 221 12.25 7.00 30.87
CA LEU A 221 11.89 5.96 31.85
C LEU A 221 13.15 5.26 32.42
N THR A 222 14.12 6.05 32.89
CA THR A 222 15.38 5.59 33.49
C THR A 222 15.16 4.97 34.88
N GLY A 223 16.08 4.09 35.30
CA GLY A 223 16.07 3.49 36.64
C GLY A 223 15.07 2.34 36.87
N ARG A 224 14.20 2.06 35.90
CA ARG A 224 13.28 0.91 35.92
C ARG A 224 13.88 -0.27 35.15
N PRO A 225 13.60 -1.53 35.53
CA PRO A 225 13.90 -2.69 34.68
C PRO A 225 13.24 -2.58 33.30
N ARG A 226 14.01 -2.64 32.22
CA ARG A 226 13.51 -2.49 30.84
C ARG A 226 13.49 -3.80 30.09
N VAL A 227 12.29 -4.22 29.68
CA VAL A 227 12.09 -5.46 28.93
C VAL A 227 11.58 -5.15 27.54
N LEU A 228 12.22 -5.69 26.51
CA LEU A 228 11.76 -5.63 25.12
C LEU A 228 11.21 -6.98 24.70
N PHE A 229 9.96 -7.02 24.27
CA PHE A 229 9.31 -8.19 23.69
C PHE A 229 9.33 -8.11 22.16
N LEU A 230 9.91 -9.12 21.52
CA LEU A 230 9.99 -9.28 20.07
C LEU A 230 9.15 -10.49 19.62
N PRO A 231 7.92 -10.29 19.10
CA PRO A 231 7.12 -11.35 18.52
C PRO A 231 7.67 -11.75 17.13
N PRO A 232 7.39 -12.97 16.66
CA PRO A 232 7.52 -13.29 15.25
C PRO A 232 6.19 -13.00 14.51
N ASP A 233 5.97 -13.57 13.33
CA ASP A 233 4.69 -13.46 12.61
C ASP A 233 3.73 -14.57 13.04
N ASP A 234 2.88 -14.31 14.04
CA ASP A 234 1.90 -15.27 14.56
C ASP A 234 1.03 -15.90 13.44
N SER A 235 0.71 -15.12 12.40
CA SER A 235 -0.17 -15.56 11.30
C SER A 235 0.49 -16.57 10.36
N ALA A 236 1.81 -16.52 10.22
CA ALA A 236 2.56 -17.33 9.27
C ALA A 236 3.37 -18.46 9.92
N LEU A 237 3.45 -18.49 11.25
CA LEU A 237 4.33 -19.41 12.00
C LEU A 237 3.58 -20.46 12.82
N GLY A 238 2.35 -20.76 12.39
CA GLY A 238 1.55 -21.84 12.96
C GLY A 238 1.03 -21.56 14.37
N PHE A 239 0.93 -20.29 14.80
CA PHE A 239 0.30 -19.95 16.09
C PHE A 239 -1.24 -19.97 16.00
N LEU A 240 -1.76 -20.17 14.78
CA LEU A 240 -3.18 -20.36 14.51
C LEU A 240 -3.44 -21.76 13.93
N PRO A 241 -4.55 -22.40 14.30
CA PRO A 241 -5.54 -21.98 15.31
C PRO A 241 -4.93 -21.96 16.72
N ALA A 242 -5.50 -21.17 17.63
CA ALA A 242 -4.96 -21.03 19.00
C ALA A 242 -4.89 -22.36 19.77
N GLN A 243 -5.80 -23.29 19.49
CA GLN A 243 -5.82 -24.63 20.08
C GLN A 243 -5.08 -25.68 19.24
N GLY A 244 -4.46 -25.27 18.13
CA GLY A 244 -3.81 -26.16 17.17
C GLY A 244 -2.55 -26.83 17.73
N PRO A 245 -2.21 -28.04 17.23
CA PRO A 245 -1.01 -28.76 17.63
C PRO A 245 0.27 -28.01 17.23
N ASP A 246 0.27 -27.29 16.10
CA ASP A 246 1.44 -26.51 15.66
C ASP A 246 1.77 -25.36 16.62
N ARG A 247 0.72 -24.71 17.15
CA ARG A 247 0.84 -23.68 18.18
C ARG A 247 1.30 -24.30 19.48
N ALA A 248 0.78 -25.46 19.89
CA ALA A 248 1.23 -26.15 21.09
C ALA A 248 2.70 -26.60 21.00
N ALA A 249 3.16 -26.98 19.80
CA ALA A 249 4.55 -27.35 19.56
C ALA A 249 5.49 -26.15 19.73
N SER A 250 5.13 -24.97 19.21
CA SER A 250 5.99 -23.79 19.25
C SER A 250 5.77 -22.91 20.50
N LEU A 251 4.54 -22.69 20.90
CA LEU A 251 4.12 -21.78 21.97
C LEU A 251 3.25 -22.53 23.01
N PRO A 252 3.82 -23.46 23.79
CA PRO A 252 3.05 -24.38 24.62
C PRO A 252 2.27 -23.70 25.75
N GLY A 253 2.84 -22.66 26.39
CA GLY A 253 2.26 -21.99 27.55
C GLY A 253 1.38 -20.78 27.25
N TYR A 254 1.23 -20.39 25.98
CA TYR A 254 0.51 -19.16 25.61
C TYR A 254 -0.34 -19.34 24.35
N THR A 255 -1.33 -18.47 24.18
CA THR A 255 -2.25 -18.52 23.02
C THR A 255 -1.75 -17.68 21.84
N SER A 256 -0.92 -16.67 22.09
CA SER A 256 -0.32 -15.79 21.07
C SER A 256 0.93 -15.11 21.61
N SER A 257 1.70 -14.45 20.75
CA SER A 257 2.84 -13.64 21.20
C SER A 257 2.42 -12.46 22.09
N LEU A 258 1.26 -11.87 21.83
CA LEU A 258 0.73 -10.79 22.65
C LEU A 258 0.33 -11.29 24.05
N ASP A 259 -0.24 -12.49 24.13
CA ASP A 259 -0.58 -13.15 25.40
C ASP A 259 0.66 -13.41 26.25
N ALA A 260 1.72 -13.95 25.63
CA ALA A 260 3.03 -14.09 26.27
C ALA A 260 3.60 -12.74 26.74
N ALA A 261 3.47 -11.68 25.93
CA ALA A 261 3.94 -10.35 26.30
C ALA A 261 3.15 -9.74 27.48
N ARG A 262 1.86 -10.03 27.60
CA ARG A 262 1.04 -9.62 28.75
C ARG A 262 1.47 -10.33 30.02
N ALA A 263 1.74 -11.64 29.95
CA ALA A 263 2.29 -12.39 31.08
C ALA A 263 3.65 -11.83 31.52
N VAL A 264 4.53 -11.49 30.57
CA VAL A 264 5.80 -10.79 30.85
C VAL A 264 5.54 -9.47 31.57
N ALA A 265 4.69 -8.62 30.98
CA ALA A 265 4.41 -7.30 31.50
C ALA A 265 3.91 -7.37 32.95
N ALA A 266 2.94 -8.25 33.25
CA ALA A 266 2.42 -8.41 34.60
C ALA A 266 3.51 -8.69 35.65
N ARG A 267 4.54 -9.48 35.31
CA ARG A 267 5.65 -9.77 36.25
C ARG A 267 6.68 -8.65 36.31
N VAL A 268 6.94 -7.99 35.19
CA VAL A 268 7.85 -6.86 35.12
C VAL A 268 7.28 -5.66 35.89
N SER A 269 5.99 -5.38 35.77
CA SER A 269 5.31 -4.30 36.52
C SER A 269 5.33 -4.57 38.03
N ALA A 270 5.25 -5.83 38.47
CA ALA A 270 5.33 -6.20 39.89
C ALA A 270 6.68 -5.84 40.55
N VAL A 271 7.74 -5.64 39.77
CA VAL A 271 9.05 -5.16 40.25
C VAL A 271 9.34 -3.71 39.81
N GLY A 272 8.31 -2.97 39.39
CA GLY A 272 8.43 -1.58 38.96
C GLY A 272 9.12 -1.41 37.59
N GLY A 273 9.20 -2.46 36.77
CA GLY A 273 9.77 -2.42 35.43
C GLY A 273 8.78 -1.98 34.35
N ILE A 274 9.25 -1.95 33.10
CA ILE A 274 8.47 -1.66 31.90
C ILE A 274 8.70 -2.71 30.81
N THR A 275 7.64 -3.02 30.06
CA THR A 275 7.70 -3.93 28.91
C THR A 275 7.30 -3.20 27.64
N VAL A 276 8.16 -3.25 26.62
CA VAL A 276 7.87 -2.75 25.28
C VAL A 276 7.64 -3.93 24.34
N PHE A 277 6.44 -4.05 23.79
CA PHE A 277 6.14 -4.96 22.70
C PHE A 277 6.37 -4.26 21.36
N LYS A 278 7.33 -4.74 20.59
CA LYS A 278 7.60 -4.22 19.24
C LYS A 278 6.90 -5.12 18.20
N PRO A 279 5.75 -4.72 17.64
CA PRO A 279 5.00 -5.56 16.71
C PRO A 279 5.82 -5.94 15.45
N HIS A 280 5.59 -7.13 14.92
CA HIS A 280 6.08 -7.50 13.58
C HIS A 280 5.33 -6.68 12.52
N PRO A 281 5.91 -6.36 11.34
CA PRO A 281 5.20 -5.60 10.30
C PRO A 281 3.85 -6.19 9.87
N SER A 282 3.66 -7.52 9.98
CA SER A 282 2.36 -8.16 9.72
C SER A 282 1.25 -7.73 10.70
N PHE A 283 1.61 -7.18 11.86
CA PHE A 283 0.68 -6.73 12.90
C PHE A 283 0.18 -5.29 12.67
N GLU A 284 0.73 -4.51 11.72
CA GLU A 284 0.37 -3.09 11.50
C GLU A 284 -1.12 -2.85 11.25
N ARG A 285 -1.84 -3.91 10.85
CA ARG A 285 -3.26 -3.86 10.54
C ARG A 285 -4.13 -4.53 11.62
N LEU A 286 -3.53 -5.12 12.65
CA LEU A 286 -4.22 -5.70 13.79
C LEU A 286 -4.45 -4.64 14.86
N SER A 287 -5.66 -4.64 15.43
CA SER A 287 -5.94 -3.86 16.63
C SER A 287 -5.39 -4.61 17.83
N LEU A 288 -4.19 -4.26 18.28
CA LEU A 288 -3.58 -4.87 19.46
C LEU A 288 -4.13 -4.18 20.72
N ASP A 289 -4.94 -4.91 21.48
CA ASP A 289 -5.54 -4.38 22.71
C ASP A 289 -4.54 -4.42 23.86
N THR A 290 -4.27 -3.28 24.49
CA THR A 290 -3.43 -3.16 25.70
C THR A 290 -4.22 -2.87 26.96
N ARG A 291 -5.56 -2.81 26.89
CA ARG A 291 -6.40 -2.44 28.04
C ARG A 291 -6.14 -3.37 29.23
N GLY A 292 -5.95 -2.75 30.40
CA GLY A 292 -5.77 -3.45 31.67
C GLY A 292 -4.36 -3.94 31.97
N GLN A 293 -3.35 -3.60 31.16
CA GLN A 293 -1.96 -4.01 31.37
C GLN A 293 -1.06 -2.80 31.63
N PRO A 294 -0.89 -2.39 32.91
CA PRO A 294 -0.01 -1.27 33.24
C PRO A 294 1.43 -1.61 32.83
N ASP A 295 2.13 -0.62 32.26
CA ASP A 295 3.52 -0.72 31.81
C ASP A 295 3.81 -1.66 30.62
N LEU A 296 2.78 -2.06 29.85
CA LEU A 296 2.95 -2.66 28.53
C LEU A 296 2.76 -1.62 27.42
N TYR A 297 3.85 -1.28 26.74
CA TYR A 297 3.87 -0.32 25.64
C TYR A 297 3.97 -1.03 24.30
N ILE A 298 3.08 -0.75 23.35
CA ILE A 298 3.19 -1.26 21.97
C ILE A 298 3.85 -0.19 21.11
N LEU A 299 5.11 -0.39 20.75
CA LEU A 299 5.91 0.62 20.05
C LEU A 299 6.53 0.05 18.77
N ASN A 300 6.14 0.60 17.62
CA ASN A 300 6.75 0.25 16.34
C ASN A 300 7.94 1.19 16.05
N LEU A 301 9.06 0.96 16.76
CA LEU A 301 10.33 1.71 16.62
C LEU A 301 11.44 0.80 16.08
N ASP A 302 12.57 1.35 15.66
CA ASP A 302 13.74 0.58 15.24
C ASP A 302 14.15 -0.48 16.29
N PHE A 303 14.20 -1.76 15.88
CA PHE A 303 14.50 -2.84 16.83
C PHE A 303 15.93 -2.77 17.35
N GLN A 304 16.90 -2.26 16.58
CA GLN A 304 18.29 -2.16 17.01
C GLN A 304 18.41 -1.19 18.18
N ARG A 305 17.69 -0.08 18.11
CA ARG A 305 17.63 0.90 19.21
C ARG A 305 16.95 0.31 20.43
N LEU A 306 15.80 -0.33 20.24
CA LEU A 306 15.08 -0.99 21.32
C LEU A 306 15.92 -2.09 22.00
N ILE A 307 16.64 -2.91 21.23
CA ILE A 307 17.53 -3.95 21.77
C ILE A 307 18.64 -3.31 22.62
N ARG A 308 19.27 -2.23 22.15
CA ARG A 308 20.30 -1.52 22.91
C ARG A 308 19.75 -0.90 24.18
N TRP A 309 18.53 -0.36 24.13
CA TRP A 309 17.82 0.23 25.26
C TRP A 309 17.43 -0.81 26.32
N ALA A 310 16.97 -2.00 25.91
CA ALA A 310 16.47 -3.01 26.83
C ALA A 310 17.55 -3.59 27.77
N ASP A 311 17.18 -3.94 28.99
CA ASP A 311 18.03 -4.71 29.91
C ASP A 311 17.90 -6.22 29.63
N VAL A 312 16.70 -6.65 29.24
CA VAL A 312 16.38 -8.04 28.84
C VAL A 312 15.52 -8.02 27.58
N VAL A 313 15.79 -8.94 26.65
CA VAL A 313 14.95 -9.17 25.47
C VAL A 313 14.17 -10.47 25.65
N VAL A 314 12.85 -10.41 25.48
CA VAL A 314 11.96 -11.57 25.50
C VAL A 314 11.45 -11.81 24.10
N THR A 315 11.27 -13.08 23.71
CA THR A 315 10.72 -13.40 22.40
C THR A 315 9.91 -14.69 22.41
N SER A 316 8.97 -14.78 21.46
CA SER A 316 8.24 -16.01 21.12
C SER A 316 8.75 -16.64 19.82
N GLY A 317 9.98 -16.36 19.39
CA GLY A 317 10.58 -16.97 18.19
C GLY A 317 11.03 -15.98 17.11
N SER A 318 11.30 -14.74 17.47
CA SER A 318 11.80 -13.74 16.51
C SER A 318 13.25 -14.04 16.14
N GLY A 319 13.55 -14.07 14.84
CA GLY A 319 14.94 -14.21 14.35
C GLY A 319 15.91 -13.14 14.88
N LEU A 320 15.39 -12.02 15.42
CA LEU A 320 16.16 -10.96 16.06
C LEU A 320 16.84 -11.37 17.38
N LEU A 321 16.57 -12.56 17.92
CA LEU A 321 17.25 -13.07 19.12
C LEU A 321 18.78 -13.20 18.94
N HIS A 322 19.26 -13.45 17.71
CA HIS A 322 20.70 -13.46 17.42
C HIS A 322 21.32 -12.07 17.53
N VAL A 323 20.57 -11.05 17.08
CA VAL A 323 20.95 -9.64 17.20
C VAL A 323 20.96 -9.21 18.66
N ALA A 324 19.97 -9.64 19.45
CA ALA A 324 19.94 -9.37 20.90
C ALA A 324 21.16 -9.97 21.62
N MET A 325 21.49 -11.24 21.33
CA MET A 325 22.67 -11.88 21.92
C MET A 325 23.98 -11.24 21.46
N SER A 326 24.10 -10.80 20.21
CA SER A 326 25.30 -10.08 19.72
C SER A 326 25.46 -8.71 20.37
N HIS A 327 24.36 -8.08 20.82
CA HIS A 327 24.38 -6.88 21.66
C HIS A 327 24.61 -7.14 23.15
N ASN A 328 25.05 -8.37 23.52
CA ASN A 328 25.25 -8.78 24.90
C ASN A 328 24.02 -8.58 25.79
N LYS A 329 22.81 -8.83 25.26
CA LYS A 329 21.56 -8.76 26.03
C LYS A 329 21.13 -10.15 26.51
N PRO A 330 20.75 -10.32 27.79
CA PRO A 330 20.01 -11.49 28.25
C PRO A 330 18.75 -11.71 27.41
N VAL A 331 18.53 -12.96 26.97
CA VAL A 331 17.36 -13.34 26.19
C VAL A 331 16.50 -14.33 26.97
N VAL A 332 15.20 -14.08 27.05
CA VAL A 332 14.19 -14.99 27.61
C VAL A 332 13.31 -15.54 26.48
N LEU A 333 13.09 -16.85 26.45
CA LEU A 333 12.21 -17.52 25.49
C LEU A 333 10.86 -17.83 26.14
N THR A 334 9.78 -17.41 25.49
CA THR A 334 8.40 -17.80 25.83
C THR A 334 7.85 -18.87 24.89
N ALA A 335 8.60 -19.21 23.85
CA ALA A 335 8.30 -20.23 22.85
C ALA A 335 9.51 -21.15 22.66
N ARG A 336 9.25 -22.37 22.17
CA ARG A 336 10.29 -23.26 21.68
C ARG A 336 10.91 -22.69 20.42
N ASP A 337 12.22 -22.64 20.40
CA ASP A 337 13.01 -22.17 19.27
C ASP A 337 14.35 -22.91 19.23
N ILE A 338 15.19 -22.61 18.25
CA ILE A 338 16.51 -23.20 18.06
C ILE A 338 17.48 -22.90 19.21
N PHE A 339 17.15 -22.03 20.16
CA PHE A 339 17.92 -21.80 21.39
C PHE A 339 17.46 -22.65 22.58
N SER A 340 16.24 -23.21 22.54
CA SER A 340 15.68 -24.00 23.64
C SER A 340 16.56 -25.22 23.96
N GLY A 341 16.73 -25.49 25.25
CA GLY A 341 17.50 -26.61 25.80
C GLY A 341 19.02 -26.46 25.73
N LYS A 342 19.56 -25.34 25.21
CA LYS A 342 21.01 -25.20 24.93
C LYS A 342 21.79 -24.45 26.01
N GLY A 343 21.10 -23.93 27.02
CA GLY A 343 21.71 -23.05 28.00
C GLY A 343 22.15 -21.70 27.41
N ILE A 344 21.53 -21.27 26.30
CA ILE A 344 21.82 -19.98 25.64
C ILE A 344 20.88 -18.89 26.16
N ALA A 345 19.59 -19.19 26.26
CA ALA A 345 18.57 -18.27 26.75
C ALA A 345 18.02 -18.74 28.11
N TYR A 346 17.38 -17.84 28.83
CA TYR A 346 16.49 -18.18 29.95
C TYR A 346 15.17 -18.66 29.36
N GLU A 347 14.57 -19.71 29.91
CA GLU A 347 13.39 -20.35 29.29
C GLU A 347 12.18 -20.21 30.21
N ALA A 348 11.09 -19.69 29.66
CA ALA A 348 9.80 -19.44 30.30
C ALA A 348 8.67 -19.95 29.39
N LEU A 349 8.80 -21.22 28.97
CA LEU A 349 7.89 -21.85 28.01
C LEU A 349 6.47 -22.02 28.58
N GLN A 350 6.34 -22.05 29.91
CA GLN A 350 5.09 -22.00 30.64
C GLN A 350 4.98 -20.69 31.42
N GLU A 351 3.76 -20.21 31.64
CA GLU A 351 3.51 -18.99 32.40
C GLU A 351 4.08 -19.08 33.83
N ALA A 352 4.06 -20.25 34.46
CA ALA A 352 4.58 -20.45 35.81
C ALA A 352 6.10 -20.16 35.94
N ASP A 353 6.86 -20.36 34.86
CA ASP A 353 8.33 -20.24 34.87
C ASP A 353 8.81 -18.80 34.65
N ILE A 354 7.92 -17.92 34.20
CA ILE A 354 8.26 -16.57 33.71
C ILE A 354 8.90 -15.69 34.79
N THR A 355 8.44 -15.82 36.03
CA THR A 355 8.95 -15.03 37.17
C THR A 355 10.40 -15.38 37.46
N GLY A 356 10.72 -16.69 37.48
CA GLY A 356 12.08 -17.16 37.72
C GLY A 356 13.02 -16.79 36.58
N ALA A 357 12.60 -17.03 35.34
CA ALA A 357 13.41 -16.74 34.15
C ALA A 357 13.72 -15.24 33.99
N LEU A 358 12.72 -14.37 34.20
CA LEU A 358 12.91 -12.91 34.13
C LEU A 358 13.83 -12.40 35.24
N SER A 359 13.63 -12.85 36.48
CA SER A 359 14.47 -12.46 37.62
C SER A 359 15.93 -12.82 37.38
N ALA A 360 16.19 -14.05 36.94
CA ALA A 360 17.53 -14.51 36.60
C ALA A 360 18.15 -13.73 35.43
N ALA A 361 17.37 -13.40 34.41
CA ALA A 361 17.81 -12.61 33.26
C ALA A 361 18.17 -11.16 33.64
N LEU A 362 17.33 -10.51 34.44
CA LEU A 362 17.55 -9.15 34.95
C LEU A 362 18.80 -9.06 35.83
N LYS A 363 19.02 -10.07 36.68
CA LYS A 363 20.23 -10.21 37.50
C LYS A 363 21.44 -10.73 36.73
N ARG A 364 21.27 -11.10 35.46
CA ARG A 364 22.28 -11.70 34.58
C ARG A 364 22.92 -12.96 35.16
N GLU A 365 22.16 -13.73 35.93
CA GLU A 365 22.61 -14.97 36.57
C GLU A 365 23.09 -15.97 35.50
N GLY A 366 24.37 -16.35 35.56
CA GLY A 366 24.99 -17.26 34.59
C GLY A 366 25.15 -16.69 33.17
N PHE A 367 24.93 -15.40 32.94
CA PHE A 367 24.90 -14.81 31.59
C PHE A 367 26.22 -15.00 30.80
N THR A 368 27.38 -14.95 31.46
CA THR A 368 28.68 -15.20 30.80
C THR A 368 28.77 -16.60 30.19
N ALA A 369 28.29 -17.63 30.90
CA ALA A 369 28.25 -19.00 30.39
C ALA A 369 27.29 -19.12 29.21
N ARG A 370 26.16 -18.41 29.26
CA ARG A 370 25.16 -18.34 28.17
C ARG A 370 25.72 -17.68 26.91
N GLN A 371 26.46 -16.58 27.06
CA GLN A 371 27.18 -15.91 25.98
C GLN A 371 28.25 -16.81 25.35
N GLN A 372 28.97 -17.58 26.16
CA GLN A 372 29.91 -18.57 25.64
C GLN A 372 29.19 -19.69 24.88
N ALA A 373 28.07 -20.19 25.42
CA ALA A 373 27.24 -21.20 24.75
C ALA A 373 26.69 -20.67 23.41
N PHE A 374 26.26 -19.40 23.35
CA PHE A 374 25.85 -18.73 22.11
C PHE A 374 26.96 -18.75 21.07
N LYS A 375 28.17 -18.27 21.40
CA LYS A 375 29.31 -18.27 20.45
C LYS A 375 29.65 -19.67 19.96
N VAL A 376 29.67 -20.65 20.88
CA VAL A 376 29.90 -22.06 20.53
C VAL A 376 28.81 -22.56 19.58
N TYR A 377 27.54 -22.25 19.84
CA TYR A 377 26.42 -22.68 19.02
C TYR A 377 26.42 -21.99 17.65
N THR A 378 26.68 -20.69 17.57
CA THR A 378 26.84 -19.96 16.30
C THR A 378 27.92 -20.58 15.43
N GLY A 379 29.07 -20.94 16.02
CA GLY A 379 30.11 -21.65 15.26
C GLY A 379 29.69 -23.04 14.80
N TRP A 380 28.91 -23.76 15.61
CA TRP A 380 28.35 -25.04 15.18
C TRP A 380 27.35 -24.86 14.03
N LEU A 381 26.48 -23.84 14.12
CA LEU A 381 25.52 -23.50 13.08
C LEU A 381 26.23 -23.22 11.75
N SER A 382 27.22 -22.32 11.72
CA SER A 382 27.99 -22.00 10.50
C SER A 382 28.73 -23.21 9.91
N GLN A 383 29.16 -24.16 10.74
CA GLN A 383 29.89 -25.34 10.29
C GLN A 383 28.99 -26.51 9.85
N ASN A 384 27.73 -26.58 10.30
CA ASN A 384 26.91 -27.80 10.17
C ASN A 384 25.45 -27.58 9.75
N TYR A 385 24.98 -26.34 9.72
CA TYR A 385 23.54 -26.05 9.63
C TYR A 385 23.16 -24.80 8.82
N LEU A 386 23.95 -23.74 8.84
CA LEU A 386 23.75 -22.57 7.99
C LEU A 386 24.57 -22.74 6.71
N MET A 387 23.88 -22.63 5.58
CA MET A 387 24.48 -22.68 4.26
C MET A 387 24.94 -21.27 3.87
N HIS A 388 26.22 -21.13 3.57
CA HIS A 388 26.82 -19.90 3.07
C HIS A 388 26.91 -19.94 1.53
N ALA A 389 26.82 -18.78 0.87
CA ALA A 389 27.18 -18.65 -0.54
C ALA A 389 28.69 -18.85 -0.71
N GLU A 390 29.14 -19.46 -1.81
CA GLU A 390 30.57 -19.79 -2.02
C GLU A 390 31.50 -18.56 -1.98
N GLN A 391 30.95 -17.37 -2.23
CA GLN A 391 31.72 -16.12 -2.36
C GLN A 391 31.78 -15.29 -1.06
N THR A 392 31.02 -15.62 -0.01
CA THR A 392 30.75 -14.64 1.07
C THR A 392 31.56 -14.78 2.35
N LEU A 393 32.42 -15.80 2.57
CA LEU A 393 33.32 -15.82 3.74
C LEU A 393 34.68 -16.51 3.51
N PRO A 394 35.77 -16.08 4.19
CA PRO A 394 37.14 -16.55 3.91
C PRO A 394 37.63 -17.73 4.79
N SER A 395 36.79 -18.34 5.63
CA SER A 395 37.24 -19.38 6.58
C SER A 395 36.92 -20.80 6.12
N ALA A 396 37.94 -21.66 6.10
CA ALA A 396 37.79 -23.08 5.80
C ALA A 396 36.84 -23.79 6.78
N GLY A 397 35.89 -24.57 6.26
CA GLY A 397 35.02 -25.46 7.05
C GLY A 397 33.60 -24.97 7.34
N VAL A 398 33.08 -24.00 6.58
CA VAL A 398 31.66 -23.63 6.61
C VAL A 398 30.81 -24.61 5.78
N TRP A 399 29.54 -24.79 6.17
CA TRP A 399 28.61 -25.63 5.41
C TRP A 399 28.13 -24.90 4.16
N THR A 400 28.25 -25.53 3.00
CA THR A 400 27.91 -24.93 1.70
C THR A 400 26.59 -25.47 1.15
N ALA A 401 26.05 -24.81 0.12
CA ALA A 401 24.93 -25.35 -0.65
C ALA A 401 25.26 -26.74 -1.25
N ALA A 402 26.51 -26.97 -1.69
CA ALA A 402 26.96 -28.25 -2.22
C ALA A 402 26.88 -29.38 -1.19
N ASP A 403 27.33 -29.12 0.05
CA ASP A 403 27.28 -30.09 1.14
C ASP A 403 25.83 -30.44 1.51
N ALA A 404 24.96 -29.45 1.53
CA ALA A 404 23.54 -29.63 1.78
C ALA A 404 22.88 -30.53 0.73
N VAL A 405 23.13 -30.24 -0.55
CA VAL A 405 22.61 -31.02 -1.68
C VAL A 405 23.12 -32.46 -1.66
N ALA A 406 24.41 -32.68 -1.42
CA ALA A 406 24.99 -34.02 -1.31
C ALA A 406 24.30 -34.85 -0.20
N LYS A 407 24.00 -34.22 0.94
CA LYS A 407 23.31 -34.86 2.05
C LYS A 407 21.84 -35.18 1.73
N LEU A 408 21.12 -34.26 1.10
CA LEU A 408 19.74 -34.47 0.66
C LEU A 408 19.65 -35.57 -0.39
N HIS A 409 20.56 -35.57 -1.37
CA HIS A 409 20.65 -36.60 -2.40
C HIS A 409 20.75 -38.00 -1.79
N LYS A 410 21.74 -38.20 -0.90
CA LYS A 410 21.98 -39.49 -0.25
C LYS A 410 20.79 -39.97 0.58
N ARG A 411 20.07 -39.06 1.25
CA ARG A 411 19.00 -39.42 2.20
C ARG A 411 17.63 -39.60 1.56
N HIS A 412 17.28 -38.73 0.62
CA HIS A 412 15.90 -38.58 0.17
C HIS A 412 15.71 -38.90 -1.31
N LEU A 413 16.75 -38.77 -2.15
CA LEU A 413 16.60 -38.90 -3.60
C LEU A 413 17.06 -40.27 -4.15
N GLN A 414 17.51 -41.19 -3.29
CA GLN A 414 17.88 -42.56 -3.67
C GLN A 414 16.67 -43.51 -3.75
N HIS A 415 15.61 -43.26 -2.98
CA HIS A 415 14.36 -44.01 -3.00
C HIS A 415 13.26 -43.16 -3.64
N ARG A 416 12.59 -43.68 -4.67
CA ARG A 416 11.63 -42.91 -5.47
C ARG A 416 10.17 -43.30 -5.16
N PRO A 417 9.23 -42.34 -5.15
CA PRO A 417 7.80 -42.65 -5.14
C PRO A 417 7.39 -43.41 -6.41
N SER A 418 6.34 -44.23 -6.32
CA SER A 418 5.91 -45.19 -7.36
C SER A 418 5.12 -44.60 -8.54
N TRP A 419 4.87 -43.30 -8.56
CA TRP A 419 4.11 -42.68 -9.65
C TRP A 419 4.83 -42.67 -11.00
N ALA A 420 4.05 -42.90 -12.05
CA ALA A 420 4.49 -42.85 -13.44
C ALA A 420 4.72 -41.39 -13.85
N ARG A 421 5.97 -41.06 -14.21
CA ARG A 421 6.33 -39.72 -14.65
C ARG A 421 5.93 -39.48 -16.09
N SER A 422 5.45 -38.27 -16.37
CA SER A 422 5.46 -37.70 -17.71
C SER A 422 6.53 -36.61 -17.75
N PRO A 423 7.70 -36.87 -18.38
CA PRO A 423 8.71 -35.84 -18.63
C PRO A 423 8.13 -34.62 -19.38
N GLU A 424 7.09 -34.83 -20.17
CA GLU A 424 6.38 -33.80 -20.93
C GLU A 424 5.63 -32.83 -20.00
N LEU A 425 5.05 -33.32 -18.89
CA LEU A 425 4.36 -32.50 -17.89
C LEU A 425 5.32 -31.59 -17.12
N ILE A 426 6.49 -32.10 -16.74
CA ILE A 426 7.48 -31.28 -16.03
C ILE A 426 8.10 -30.25 -16.97
N ALA A 427 8.42 -30.66 -18.20
CA ALA A 427 8.83 -29.73 -19.24
C ALA A 427 7.73 -28.69 -19.51
N ALA A 428 6.46 -29.09 -19.54
CA ALA A 428 5.33 -28.16 -19.65
C ALA A 428 5.21 -27.24 -18.44
N CYS A 429 5.58 -27.64 -17.23
CA CYS A 429 5.54 -26.77 -16.04
C CYS A 429 6.70 -25.78 -15.97
N THR A 430 7.92 -26.17 -16.33
CA THR A 430 9.06 -25.24 -16.38
C THR A 430 9.09 -24.42 -17.66
N GLN A 431 8.47 -24.91 -18.75
CA GLN A 431 8.22 -24.14 -19.97
C GLN A 431 6.89 -23.36 -19.94
N ALA A 432 5.98 -23.70 -19.02
CA ALA A 432 4.94 -22.81 -18.50
C ALA A 432 5.64 -21.79 -17.60
N ARG A 433 6.49 -20.98 -18.25
CA ARG A 433 6.91 -19.70 -17.69
C ARG A 433 5.63 -18.98 -17.26
N PRO A 434 5.66 -18.13 -16.21
CA PRO A 434 4.56 -17.20 -15.96
C PRO A 434 4.20 -16.56 -17.27
N ALA A 435 2.96 -16.77 -17.72
CA ALA A 435 2.46 -16.42 -19.04
C ALA A 435 3.56 -15.83 -19.93
N ARG A 436 4.44 -16.71 -20.47
CA ARG A 436 5.79 -16.35 -20.94
C ARG A 436 5.75 -14.98 -21.62
N PRO A 437 6.49 -13.94 -21.16
CA PRO A 437 6.15 -12.52 -21.30
C PRO A 437 5.18 -12.31 -22.46
N ILE A 438 3.88 -12.49 -22.19
CA ILE A 438 2.75 -12.95 -23.04
C ILE A 438 3.06 -13.46 -24.49
N GLY A 439 3.90 -12.77 -25.24
CA GLY A 439 4.51 -13.14 -26.50
C GLY A 439 5.17 -14.48 -26.69
N GLU A 440 5.95 -14.97 -25.73
CA GLU A 440 6.56 -16.29 -25.88
C GLU A 440 5.50 -17.40 -25.74
N GLU A 441 4.48 -17.20 -24.91
CA GLU A 441 3.39 -18.16 -24.71
C GLU A 441 2.52 -18.20 -25.96
N LEU A 442 2.20 -17.02 -26.50
CA LEU A 442 1.68 -16.86 -27.85
C LEU A 442 2.51 -17.64 -28.87
N ALA A 443 3.84 -17.60 -28.80
CA ALA A 443 4.69 -18.26 -29.79
C ALA A 443 4.55 -19.78 -29.75
N SER A 444 4.39 -20.36 -28.56
CA SER A 444 4.06 -21.79 -28.42
C SER A 444 2.64 -22.14 -28.86
N GLN A 445 1.66 -21.26 -28.61
CA GLN A 445 0.25 -21.51 -28.93
C GLN A 445 -0.06 -21.31 -30.42
N LEU A 446 0.67 -20.43 -31.11
CA LEU A 446 0.36 -19.99 -32.48
C LEU A 446 1.25 -20.66 -33.55
N GLY A 447 2.17 -21.55 -33.16
CA GLY A 447 2.98 -22.38 -34.06
C GLY A 447 4.24 -21.70 -34.61
N SER A 448 4.94 -22.36 -35.55
CA SER A 448 6.25 -21.98 -36.11
C SER A 448 6.31 -20.62 -36.84
N GLY A 449 5.21 -19.87 -36.85
CA GLY A 449 5.11 -18.55 -37.48
C GLY A 449 5.54 -17.39 -36.58
N LEU A 450 5.55 -17.49 -35.24
CA LEU A 450 5.92 -16.37 -34.37
C LEU A 450 7.41 -16.40 -34.00
N THR A 451 8.11 -15.30 -34.24
CA THR A 451 9.52 -15.09 -33.85
C THR A 451 9.59 -13.93 -32.86
N ILE A 452 10.41 -14.06 -31.81
CA ILE A 452 10.64 -12.98 -30.85
C ILE A 452 12.01 -12.39 -31.13
N ALA A 453 12.03 -11.11 -31.49
CA ALA A 453 13.26 -10.41 -31.83
C ALA A 453 13.76 -9.60 -30.64
N SER A 454 14.81 -10.07 -30.00
CA SER A 454 15.62 -9.29 -29.05
C SER A 454 16.87 -8.68 -29.68
N ASP A 455 17.35 -9.23 -30.81
CA ASP A 455 18.53 -8.76 -31.56
C ASP A 455 18.14 -8.07 -32.87
N PHE A 456 18.13 -6.74 -32.85
CA PHE A 456 17.56 -5.94 -33.93
C PHE A 456 18.33 -5.95 -35.26
N PRO A 457 19.68 -5.84 -35.29
CA PRO A 457 20.45 -5.93 -36.54
C PRO A 457 20.14 -7.20 -37.35
N SER A 458 20.02 -8.34 -36.67
CA SER A 458 19.66 -9.62 -37.28
C SER A 458 18.22 -9.61 -37.83
N PHE A 459 17.29 -9.03 -37.08
CA PHE A 459 15.90 -8.85 -37.52
C PHE A 459 15.80 -7.98 -38.78
N ALA A 460 16.46 -6.82 -38.82
CA ALA A 460 16.43 -5.92 -39.98
C ALA A 460 17.02 -6.58 -41.25
N GLN A 461 18.11 -7.33 -41.10
CA GLN A 461 18.70 -8.09 -42.19
C GLN A 461 17.76 -9.20 -42.69
N THR A 462 17.08 -9.88 -41.77
CA THR A 462 16.09 -10.91 -42.11
C THR A 462 14.88 -10.31 -42.84
N LEU A 463 14.42 -9.13 -42.43
CA LEU A 463 13.31 -8.42 -43.04
C LEU A 463 13.61 -8.05 -44.50
N THR A 464 14.83 -7.61 -44.78
CA THR A 464 15.26 -7.14 -46.11
C THR A 464 15.53 -8.28 -47.09
N GLN A 465 15.88 -9.48 -46.62
CA GLN A 465 16.20 -10.64 -47.48
C GLN A 465 14.98 -11.46 -47.93
N ARG A 466 13.80 -11.27 -47.32
CA ARG A 466 12.63 -12.10 -47.61
C ARG A 466 11.71 -11.43 -48.64
N GLU A 467 11.30 -12.19 -49.65
CA GLU A 467 10.17 -11.82 -50.50
C GLU A 467 8.89 -11.85 -49.66
N THR A 468 8.32 -10.68 -49.38
CA THR A 468 7.04 -10.52 -48.68
C THR A 468 6.06 -9.80 -49.58
N THR A 469 4.79 -10.23 -49.58
CA THR A 469 3.75 -9.55 -50.36
C THR A 469 3.13 -8.38 -49.61
N LEU A 470 3.29 -8.31 -48.29
CA LEU A 470 2.73 -7.29 -47.41
C LEU A 470 3.46 -7.32 -46.04
N ALA A 471 3.84 -6.16 -45.53
CA ALA A 471 4.34 -6.01 -44.15
C ALA A 471 3.32 -5.28 -43.28
N VAL A 472 2.75 -5.98 -42.30
CA VAL A 472 1.83 -5.40 -41.29
C VAL A 472 2.64 -4.98 -40.07
N VAL A 473 2.50 -3.73 -39.64
CA VAL A 473 3.34 -3.17 -38.57
C VAL A 473 2.47 -2.45 -37.56
N ASP A 474 2.49 -2.88 -36.29
CA ASP A 474 1.90 -2.11 -35.21
C ASP A 474 2.65 -0.79 -35.05
N PHE A 475 1.90 0.28 -34.75
CA PHE A 475 2.51 1.60 -34.74
C PHE A 475 3.05 1.99 -33.37
N ASP A 476 2.19 1.91 -32.35
CA ASP A 476 2.49 2.41 -31.01
C ASP A 476 3.44 1.45 -30.32
N HIS A 477 4.46 1.98 -29.67
CA HIS A 477 5.54 1.23 -29.01
C HIS A 477 6.38 0.29 -29.91
N THR A 478 5.97 0.02 -31.15
CA THR A 478 6.70 -0.75 -32.15
C THR A 478 7.45 0.14 -33.15
N LEU A 479 6.74 0.78 -34.09
CA LEU A 479 7.36 1.69 -35.07
C LEU A 479 7.71 3.04 -34.45
N LEU A 480 6.86 3.52 -33.54
CA LEU A 480 7.09 4.67 -32.69
C LEU A 480 7.41 4.18 -31.27
N LEU A 481 8.56 4.55 -30.69
CA LEU A 481 8.98 4.17 -29.34
C LEU A 481 8.23 4.97 -28.24
N GLY A 482 6.90 4.99 -28.34
CA GLY A 482 5.97 5.69 -27.49
C GLY A 482 4.52 5.52 -27.94
N ASN A 483 3.58 6.05 -27.16
CA ASN A 483 2.15 5.99 -27.48
C ASN A 483 1.72 7.25 -28.24
N SER A 484 1.33 7.11 -29.51
CA SER A 484 0.92 8.21 -30.40
C SER A 484 -0.27 9.00 -29.85
N THR A 485 -1.23 8.33 -29.23
CA THR A 485 -2.41 8.96 -28.62
C THR A 485 -2.01 9.86 -27.45
N GLU A 486 -1.15 9.37 -26.55
CA GLU A 486 -0.65 10.18 -25.43
C GLU A 486 0.22 11.34 -25.91
N LEU A 487 1.05 11.14 -26.94
CA LEU A 487 1.88 12.20 -27.53
C LEU A 487 1.06 13.30 -28.20
N TYR A 488 -0.04 12.91 -28.86
CA TYR A 488 -1.02 13.86 -29.42
C TYR A 488 -1.71 14.65 -28.32
N LEU A 489 -2.26 13.99 -27.30
CA LEU A 489 -2.92 14.66 -26.17
C LEU A 489 -1.96 15.62 -25.46
N ASP A 490 -0.69 15.26 -25.32
CA ASP A 490 0.34 16.15 -24.77
C ASP A 490 0.66 17.35 -25.69
N SER A 491 0.44 17.21 -26.99
CA SER A 491 0.65 18.31 -27.96
C SER A 491 -0.41 19.40 -27.86
N ILE A 492 -1.57 19.12 -27.25
CA ILE A 492 -2.70 20.04 -27.23
C ILE A 492 -2.32 21.33 -26.48
N ARG A 493 -2.80 22.46 -27.03
CA ARG A 493 -2.56 23.80 -26.50
C ARG A 493 -3.88 24.56 -26.40
N PRO A 494 -4.04 25.47 -25.42
CA PRO A 494 -3.13 25.72 -24.30
C PRO A 494 -3.08 24.55 -23.31
N ARG A 495 -1.87 24.20 -22.84
CA ARG A 495 -1.64 22.96 -22.06
C ARG A 495 -2.44 22.89 -20.78
N TRP A 496 -2.51 24.00 -20.04
CA TRP A 496 -3.19 24.06 -18.75
C TRP A 496 -4.67 23.71 -18.88
N LEU A 497 -5.36 24.28 -19.90
CA LEU A 497 -6.78 24.02 -20.12
C LEU A 497 -7.01 22.58 -20.57
N ALA A 498 -6.17 22.07 -21.46
CA ALA A 498 -6.20 20.66 -21.87
C ALA A 498 -6.00 19.74 -20.65
N ALA A 499 -5.03 20.01 -19.80
CA ALA A 499 -4.77 19.20 -18.61
C ALA A 499 -5.97 19.19 -17.64
N ALA A 500 -6.65 20.32 -17.46
CA ALA A 500 -7.86 20.36 -16.62
C ALA A 500 -9.05 19.61 -17.22
N ILE A 501 -9.30 19.74 -18.53
CA ILE A 501 -10.33 18.95 -19.21
C ILE A 501 -9.98 17.46 -19.13
N HIS A 502 -8.70 17.10 -19.29
CA HIS A 502 -8.23 15.72 -19.17
C HIS A 502 -8.49 15.16 -17.76
N ALA A 503 -8.18 15.94 -16.73
CA ALA A 503 -8.45 15.58 -15.34
C ALA A 503 -9.95 15.46 -15.07
N LEU A 504 -10.78 16.34 -15.65
CA LEU A 504 -12.24 16.26 -15.55
C LEU A 504 -12.77 14.98 -16.21
N ILE A 505 -12.29 14.65 -17.41
CA ILE A 505 -12.62 13.40 -18.12
C ILE A 505 -12.26 12.20 -17.23
N TRP A 506 -11.09 12.23 -16.57
CA TRP A 506 -10.68 11.18 -15.64
C TRP A 506 -11.53 11.09 -14.37
N GLY A 507 -11.96 12.24 -13.82
CA GLY A 507 -12.80 12.28 -12.63
C GLY A 507 -14.23 11.81 -12.90
N LEU A 508 -14.78 12.14 -14.06
CA LEU A 508 -16.14 11.75 -14.46
C LEU A 508 -16.22 10.33 -15.03
N GLN A 509 -15.13 9.86 -15.65
CA GLN A 509 -15.05 8.55 -16.33
C GLN A 509 -16.21 8.32 -17.31
N PRO A 510 -16.49 9.25 -18.25
CA PRO A 510 -17.69 9.18 -19.10
C PRO A 510 -17.74 7.93 -19.98
N TRP A 511 -16.60 7.28 -20.25
CA TRP A 511 -16.54 6.00 -20.95
C TRP A 511 -17.33 4.89 -20.25
N THR A 512 -17.44 4.93 -18.93
CA THR A 512 -18.22 3.94 -18.16
C THR A 512 -19.71 4.00 -18.47
N TRP A 513 -20.22 5.12 -18.97
CA TRP A 513 -21.63 5.29 -19.35
C TRP A 513 -21.90 4.86 -20.79
N MET A 514 -20.87 4.85 -21.64
CA MET A 514 -20.98 4.43 -23.04
C MET A 514 -20.72 2.95 -23.27
N ALA A 515 -20.05 2.29 -22.34
CA ALA A 515 -19.84 0.86 -22.38
C ALA A 515 -21.19 0.13 -22.33
N ARG A 516 -21.46 -0.72 -23.33
CA ARG A 516 -22.64 -1.58 -23.28
C ARG A 516 -22.42 -2.68 -22.23
N LYS A 517 -23.51 -3.24 -21.70
CA LYS A 517 -23.43 -4.35 -20.74
C LYS A 517 -22.63 -5.51 -21.37
N GLY A 518 -21.49 -5.87 -20.76
CA GLY A 518 -20.58 -6.91 -21.25
C GLY A 518 -19.37 -6.41 -22.04
N GLU A 519 -19.32 -5.12 -22.40
CA GLU A 519 -18.13 -4.50 -22.99
C GLU A 519 -17.20 -3.97 -21.90
N ASP A 520 -15.89 -4.03 -22.13
CA ASP A 520 -14.92 -3.36 -21.26
C ASP A 520 -15.01 -1.82 -21.47
N PRO A 521 -15.32 -1.04 -20.42
CA PRO A 521 -15.36 0.42 -20.51
C PRO A 521 -14.05 1.06 -20.99
N LEU A 522 -12.91 0.39 -20.80
CA LEU A 522 -11.61 0.91 -21.22
C LEU A 522 -11.49 1.05 -22.74
N LEU A 523 -12.28 0.29 -23.52
CA LEU A 523 -12.33 0.40 -24.98
C LEU A 523 -12.68 1.81 -25.46
N TYR A 524 -13.48 2.54 -24.69
CA TYR A 524 -13.95 3.89 -25.05
C TYR A 524 -13.06 5.00 -24.51
N ARG A 525 -12.22 4.70 -23.52
CA ARG A 525 -11.46 5.71 -22.76
C ARG A 525 -10.63 6.60 -23.67
N ASP A 526 -9.76 6.00 -24.47
CA ASP A 526 -8.81 6.75 -25.29
C ASP A 526 -9.49 7.38 -26.51
N TYR A 527 -10.53 6.73 -27.02
CA TYR A 527 -11.35 7.29 -28.08
C TYR A 527 -11.96 8.64 -27.67
N LEU A 528 -12.66 8.65 -26.53
CA LEU A 528 -13.33 9.84 -26.02
C LEU A 528 -12.35 10.93 -25.64
N ARG A 529 -11.22 10.57 -25.01
CA ARG A 529 -10.17 11.54 -24.68
C ARG A 529 -9.72 12.30 -25.91
N VAL A 530 -9.42 11.60 -27.00
CA VAL A 530 -8.98 12.24 -28.25
C VAL A 530 -10.09 13.04 -28.89
N VAL A 531 -11.29 12.47 -29.07
CA VAL A 531 -12.40 13.15 -29.74
C VAL A 531 -12.80 14.40 -28.99
N LEU A 532 -13.06 14.29 -27.68
CA LEU A 532 -13.48 15.44 -26.87
C LEU A 532 -12.42 16.55 -26.88
N MET A 533 -11.16 16.18 -26.73
CA MET A 533 -10.07 17.15 -26.75
C MET A 533 -9.88 17.79 -28.11
N THR A 534 -10.04 17.04 -29.19
CA THR A 534 -9.88 17.59 -30.54
C THR A 534 -11.04 18.53 -30.89
N ILE A 535 -12.28 18.21 -30.48
CA ILE A 535 -13.44 19.09 -30.65
C ILE A 535 -13.24 20.39 -29.88
N LEU A 536 -12.75 20.31 -28.64
CA LEU A 536 -12.53 21.49 -27.79
C LEU A 536 -11.30 22.31 -28.22
N PHE A 537 -10.34 21.69 -28.90
CA PHE A 537 -9.09 22.31 -29.35
C PHE A 537 -8.82 22.02 -30.83
N PRO A 538 -9.64 22.48 -31.78
CA PRO A 538 -9.54 22.07 -33.18
C PRO A 538 -8.21 22.47 -33.85
N TRP A 539 -7.59 23.57 -33.42
CA TRP A 539 -6.25 23.98 -33.89
C TRP A 539 -5.13 23.02 -33.49
N SER A 540 -5.37 22.10 -32.54
CA SER A 540 -4.41 21.04 -32.19
C SER A 540 -4.08 20.16 -33.38
N LEU A 541 -4.98 20.00 -34.35
CA LEU A 541 -4.72 19.29 -35.60
C LEU A 541 -3.61 19.95 -36.43
N LEU A 542 -3.64 21.29 -36.54
CA LEU A 542 -2.63 22.06 -37.27
C LEU A 542 -1.28 22.00 -36.53
N LEU A 543 -1.29 22.20 -35.21
CA LEU A 543 -0.09 22.12 -34.38
C LEU A 543 0.52 20.72 -34.38
N TRP A 544 -0.33 19.69 -34.40
CA TRP A 544 0.09 18.30 -34.46
C TRP A 544 0.83 18.00 -35.76
N ASN A 545 0.36 18.47 -36.91
CA ASN A 545 1.06 18.29 -38.19
C ASN A 545 2.50 18.80 -38.14
N ILE A 546 2.75 19.91 -37.46
CA ILE A 546 4.10 20.48 -37.29
C ILE A 546 4.90 19.66 -36.27
N LYS A 547 4.31 19.33 -35.11
CA LYS A 547 5.00 18.62 -34.02
C LYS A 547 5.31 17.17 -34.37
N ALA A 548 4.46 16.52 -35.16
CA ALA A 548 4.58 15.14 -35.59
C ALA A 548 5.93 14.89 -36.29
N ALA A 549 6.39 15.82 -37.13
CA ALA A 549 7.69 15.67 -37.80
C ALA A 549 8.85 15.57 -36.82
N ARG A 550 8.84 16.41 -35.77
CA ARG A 550 9.86 16.37 -34.71
C ARG A 550 9.75 15.08 -33.88
N ILE A 551 8.53 14.70 -33.49
CA ILE A 551 8.27 13.48 -32.72
C ILE A 551 8.74 12.25 -33.49
N ALA A 552 8.41 12.14 -34.77
CA ALA A 552 8.88 11.06 -35.63
C ALA A 552 10.41 11.00 -35.65
N LYS A 553 11.09 12.14 -35.81
CA LYS A 553 12.56 12.19 -35.79
C LYS A 553 13.18 11.71 -34.45
N GLU A 554 12.53 12.04 -33.33
CA GLU A 554 13.03 11.74 -31.98
C GLU A 554 12.70 10.32 -31.51
N LEU A 555 11.50 9.82 -31.85
CA LEU A 555 10.93 8.60 -31.27
C LEU A 555 10.68 7.49 -32.30
N ALA A 556 10.90 7.70 -33.60
CA ALA A 556 10.84 6.59 -34.56
C ALA A 556 11.89 5.55 -34.20
N CYS A 557 11.51 4.27 -34.32
CA CYS A 557 12.46 3.19 -34.35
C CYS A 557 13.20 3.24 -35.70
N LYS A 558 14.28 4.03 -35.77
CA LYS A 558 15.06 4.22 -37.01
C LYS A 558 15.47 2.90 -37.65
N PRO A 559 15.94 1.90 -36.90
CA PRO A 559 16.33 0.63 -37.50
C PRO A 559 15.16 -0.09 -38.20
N LEU A 560 13.94 -0.05 -37.63
CA LEU A 560 12.75 -0.63 -38.26
C LEU A 560 12.27 0.21 -39.44
N GLN A 561 12.31 1.54 -39.32
CA GLN A 561 12.01 2.47 -40.40
C GLN A 561 12.93 2.27 -41.62
N GLU A 562 14.24 2.13 -41.39
CA GLU A 562 15.23 1.86 -42.44
C GLU A 562 14.99 0.50 -43.09
N ALA A 563 14.70 -0.54 -42.31
CA ALA A 563 14.37 -1.85 -42.84
C ALA A 563 13.10 -1.81 -43.72
N LEU A 564 12.04 -1.13 -43.27
CA LEU A 564 10.79 -0.98 -44.03
C LEU A 564 10.96 -0.14 -45.32
N THR A 565 11.85 0.84 -45.33
CA THR A 565 12.14 1.64 -46.54
C THR A 565 13.04 0.90 -47.53
N GLN A 566 13.90 -0.01 -47.07
CA GLN A 566 14.74 -0.84 -47.93
C GLN A 566 13.97 -2.01 -48.58
N VAL A 567 12.87 -2.46 -47.96
CA VAL A 567 11.94 -3.44 -48.55
C VAL A 567 11.08 -2.75 -49.61
N ASN A 568 11.71 -2.27 -50.69
CA ASN A 568 11.05 -1.52 -51.78
C ASN A 568 10.02 -2.36 -52.58
N ALA A 569 9.96 -3.67 -52.37
CA ALA A 569 9.10 -4.59 -53.12
C ALA A 569 7.73 -4.87 -52.47
N ALA A 570 7.55 -4.62 -51.17
CA ALA A 570 6.33 -4.98 -50.44
C ALA A 570 5.54 -3.75 -49.97
N PRO A 571 4.21 -3.67 -50.20
CA PRO A 571 3.39 -2.67 -49.55
C PRO A 571 3.48 -2.80 -48.01
N THR A 572 3.63 -1.67 -47.33
CA THR A 572 3.60 -1.60 -45.86
C THR A 572 2.20 -1.20 -45.39
N HIS A 573 1.65 -1.91 -44.41
CA HIS A 573 0.39 -1.62 -43.76
C HIS A 573 0.60 -1.35 -42.27
N ILE A 574 0.44 -0.09 -41.88
CA ILE A 574 0.54 0.35 -40.50
C ILE A 574 -0.81 0.16 -39.81
N LEU A 575 -0.78 -0.52 -38.68
CA LEU A 575 -1.95 -0.88 -37.88
C LEU A 575 -1.84 -0.24 -36.50
N SER A 576 -2.93 0.31 -35.98
CA SER A 576 -2.93 0.91 -34.64
C SER A 576 -4.36 1.07 -34.12
N LEU A 577 -4.53 1.01 -32.79
CA LEU A 577 -5.77 1.39 -32.11
C LEU A 577 -5.88 2.91 -31.89
N GLY A 578 -4.85 3.67 -32.29
CA GLY A 578 -4.83 5.12 -32.36
C GLY A 578 -5.69 5.66 -33.49
N PHE A 579 -5.48 6.93 -33.87
CA PHE A 579 -6.33 7.61 -34.84
C PHE A 579 -5.61 7.92 -36.15
N ARG A 580 -6.29 7.73 -37.29
CA ARG A 580 -5.67 7.96 -38.61
C ARG A 580 -5.13 9.37 -38.79
N PHE A 581 -5.83 10.40 -38.30
CA PHE A 581 -5.38 11.79 -38.41
C PHE A 581 -4.17 12.10 -37.50
N ILE A 582 -3.98 11.31 -36.43
CA ILE A 582 -2.81 11.40 -35.55
C ILE A 582 -1.60 10.71 -36.21
N LEU A 583 -1.84 9.54 -36.80
CA LEU A 583 -0.79 8.70 -37.36
C LEU A 583 -0.27 9.20 -38.70
N SER A 584 -1.15 9.65 -39.60
CA SER A 584 -0.76 10.02 -40.98
C SER A 584 0.39 11.05 -41.04
N PRO A 585 0.42 12.11 -40.22
CA PRO A 585 1.53 13.06 -40.19
C PRO A 585 2.85 12.44 -39.67
N LEU A 586 2.77 11.53 -38.68
CA LEU A 586 3.94 10.82 -38.17
C LEU A 586 4.52 9.89 -39.23
N VAL A 587 3.68 9.07 -39.86
CA VAL A 587 4.07 8.12 -40.91
C VAL A 587 4.69 8.83 -42.11
N ARG A 588 4.11 9.96 -42.54
CA ARG A 588 4.69 10.79 -43.61
C ARG A 588 6.08 11.31 -43.23
N ALA A 589 6.25 11.77 -42.00
CA ALA A 589 7.53 12.28 -41.51
C ALA A 589 8.60 11.19 -41.32
N MET A 590 8.18 9.93 -41.13
CA MET A 590 9.05 8.76 -41.14
C MET A 590 9.45 8.33 -42.57
N GLY A 591 9.06 9.06 -43.62
CA GLY A 591 9.44 8.71 -44.99
C GLY A 591 8.73 7.46 -45.51
N LEU A 592 7.55 7.14 -44.99
CA LEU A 592 6.71 6.01 -45.43
C LEU A 592 5.42 6.49 -46.13
N PRO A 593 5.47 7.37 -47.16
CA PRO A 593 4.28 8.00 -47.74
C PRO A 593 3.35 7.02 -48.47
N GLY A 594 3.85 5.85 -48.89
CA GLY A 594 3.07 4.81 -49.55
C GLY A 594 2.43 3.78 -48.60
N ALA A 595 2.65 3.91 -47.29
CA ALA A 595 2.09 2.96 -46.33
C ALA A 595 0.57 3.12 -46.21
N LEU A 596 -0.17 2.00 -46.29
CA LEU A 596 -1.58 1.96 -45.92
C LEU A 596 -1.69 2.13 -44.40
N ILE A 597 -2.66 2.90 -43.92
CA ILE A 597 -2.87 3.12 -42.48
C ILE A 597 -4.27 2.67 -42.10
N THR A 598 -4.37 1.64 -41.26
CA THR A 598 -5.59 1.23 -40.59
C THR A 598 -5.54 1.67 -39.13
N ALA A 599 -6.43 2.62 -38.81
CA ALA A 599 -6.54 3.22 -37.50
C ALA A 599 -7.95 3.80 -37.32
N GLU A 600 -8.31 4.14 -36.09
CA GLU A 600 -9.64 4.65 -35.78
C GLU A 600 -9.90 5.95 -36.56
N SER A 601 -11.11 6.05 -37.10
CA SER A 601 -11.59 7.29 -37.68
C SER A 601 -12.09 8.22 -36.58
N PHE A 602 -12.09 9.52 -36.85
CA PHE A 602 -12.52 10.50 -35.86
C PHE A 602 -13.98 10.36 -35.43
N TRP A 603 -14.86 9.97 -36.36
CA TRP A 603 -16.31 9.85 -36.13
C TRP A 603 -16.82 8.40 -36.03
N GLY A 604 -15.99 7.41 -36.33
CA GLY A 604 -16.42 6.01 -36.44
C GLY A 604 -16.55 5.26 -35.12
N GLY A 605 -16.36 5.90 -33.96
CA GLY A 605 -16.31 5.19 -32.68
C GLY A 605 -15.05 4.34 -32.53
N PRO A 606 -14.93 3.57 -31.43
CA PRO A 606 -13.85 2.61 -31.22
C PRO A 606 -14.09 1.33 -32.04
N THR A 607 -14.28 1.45 -33.35
CA THR A 607 -14.68 0.33 -34.22
C THR A 607 -13.57 -0.70 -34.32
N ILE A 608 -12.32 -0.26 -34.47
CA ILE A 608 -11.16 -1.17 -34.51
C ILE A 608 -10.99 -1.88 -33.17
N ARG A 609 -11.12 -1.15 -32.06
CA ARG A 609 -11.05 -1.75 -30.73
C ARG A 609 -12.15 -2.78 -30.48
N ARG A 610 -13.34 -2.62 -31.07
CA ARG A 610 -14.45 -3.60 -30.95
C ARG A 610 -14.28 -4.80 -31.88
N GLN A 611 -13.86 -4.57 -33.12
CA GLN A 611 -13.74 -5.62 -34.14
C GLN A 611 -12.48 -6.47 -33.96
N GLY A 612 -11.41 -5.89 -33.40
CA GLY A 612 -10.09 -6.50 -33.34
C GLY A 612 -9.27 -6.23 -34.60
N LYS A 613 -7.95 -6.20 -34.43
CA LYS A 613 -6.98 -5.89 -35.50
C LYS A 613 -7.02 -6.96 -36.60
N ALA A 614 -7.19 -8.23 -36.25
CA ALA A 614 -7.21 -9.35 -37.20
C ALA A 614 -8.38 -9.29 -38.18
N ALA A 615 -9.59 -9.02 -37.69
CA ALA A 615 -10.79 -8.98 -38.51
C ALA A 615 -10.68 -7.91 -39.61
N ILE A 616 -10.21 -6.73 -39.26
CA ILE A 616 -10.07 -5.61 -40.20
C ILE A 616 -9.02 -5.89 -41.27
N LEU A 617 -7.90 -6.50 -40.89
CA LEU A 617 -6.91 -6.89 -41.88
C LEU A 617 -7.46 -7.90 -42.88
N ARG A 618 -8.25 -8.87 -42.40
CA ARG A 618 -8.86 -9.90 -43.25
C ARG A 618 -9.80 -9.28 -44.28
N ASP A 619 -10.60 -8.30 -43.86
CA ASP A 619 -11.50 -7.56 -44.74
C ASP A 619 -10.73 -6.69 -45.76
N ALA A 620 -9.60 -6.11 -45.37
CA ALA A 620 -8.83 -5.20 -46.21
C ALA A 620 -7.98 -5.90 -47.28
N HIS A 621 -7.38 -7.06 -46.97
CA HIS A 621 -6.37 -7.71 -47.84
C HIS A 621 -6.78 -9.12 -48.31
N GLY A 622 -7.80 -9.72 -47.70
CA GLY A 622 -8.16 -11.11 -47.92
C GLY A 622 -7.17 -12.09 -47.28
N SER A 623 -7.64 -13.30 -46.98
CA SER A 623 -6.83 -14.31 -46.28
C SER A 623 -5.61 -14.79 -47.10
N ASP A 624 -5.71 -14.83 -48.43
CA ASP A 624 -4.60 -15.27 -49.29
C ASP A 624 -3.39 -14.33 -49.20
N THR A 625 -3.62 -13.02 -49.29
CA THR A 625 -2.56 -12.00 -49.14
C THR A 625 -1.96 -12.03 -47.73
N LEU A 626 -2.80 -12.12 -46.70
CA LEU A 626 -2.33 -12.17 -45.31
C LEU A 626 -1.50 -13.43 -45.05
N SER A 627 -1.88 -14.59 -45.60
CA SER A 627 -1.13 -15.85 -45.41
C SER A 627 0.31 -15.80 -45.92
N ARG A 628 0.64 -14.82 -46.78
CA ARG A 628 1.99 -14.53 -47.30
C ARG A 628 2.62 -13.27 -46.68
N ALA A 629 1.86 -12.55 -45.85
CA ALA A 629 2.30 -11.34 -45.16
C ALA A 629 3.17 -11.66 -43.95
N ILE A 630 3.82 -10.61 -43.42
CA ILE A 630 4.45 -10.63 -42.11
C ILE A 630 3.76 -9.64 -41.18
N THR A 631 3.76 -9.88 -39.87
CA THR A 631 3.32 -8.90 -38.86
C THR A 631 4.42 -8.59 -37.86
N ILE A 632 4.51 -7.34 -37.41
CA ILE A 632 5.49 -6.87 -36.42
C ILE A 632 4.76 -6.06 -35.35
N THR A 633 4.90 -6.41 -34.08
CA THR A 633 4.24 -5.74 -32.94
C THR A 633 5.09 -5.86 -31.67
N ASP A 634 4.87 -5.02 -30.66
CA ASP A 634 5.39 -5.15 -29.29
C ASP A 634 4.27 -5.57 -28.33
N SER A 635 3.03 -5.55 -28.80
CA SER A 635 1.87 -5.83 -27.99
C SER A 635 1.47 -7.29 -28.08
N PRO A 636 1.52 -8.03 -26.97
CA PRO A 636 0.96 -9.37 -26.94
C PRO A 636 -0.56 -9.41 -27.11
N HIS A 637 -1.25 -8.27 -26.98
CA HIS A 637 -2.68 -8.18 -27.26
C HIS A 637 -3.01 -8.33 -28.74
N ASP A 638 -2.02 -8.28 -29.63
CA ASP A 638 -2.16 -8.51 -31.07
C ASP A 638 -2.02 -9.99 -31.45
N ALA A 639 -2.29 -10.88 -30.49
CA ALA A 639 -2.18 -12.33 -30.66
C ALA A 639 -3.00 -12.87 -31.82
N ASP A 640 -4.14 -12.25 -32.07
CA ASP A 640 -5.09 -12.58 -33.13
C ASP A 640 -4.50 -12.38 -34.54
N LEU A 641 -3.43 -11.59 -34.69
CA LEU A 641 -2.77 -11.34 -35.97
C LEU A 641 -1.92 -12.51 -36.46
N PHE A 642 -1.27 -13.23 -35.56
CA PHE A 642 -0.26 -14.21 -35.95
C PHE A 642 -0.81 -15.41 -36.74
N PRO A 643 -1.99 -15.97 -36.44
CA PRO A 643 -2.60 -17.02 -37.27
C PRO A 643 -2.93 -16.58 -38.70
N LEU A 644 -3.04 -15.28 -38.95
CA LEU A 644 -3.38 -14.75 -40.26
C LEU A 644 -2.19 -14.60 -41.18
N VAL A 645 -0.97 -14.53 -40.62
CA VAL A 645 0.23 -14.17 -41.37
C VAL A 645 1.21 -15.31 -41.49
N ARG A 646 2.08 -15.25 -42.51
CA ARG A 646 3.16 -16.22 -42.69
C ARG A 646 4.13 -16.21 -41.51
N GLN A 647 4.46 -15.01 -41.05
CA GLN A 647 5.42 -14.81 -39.97
C GLN A 647 5.07 -13.60 -39.11
N GLY A 648 5.00 -13.82 -37.81
CA GLY A 648 4.88 -12.79 -36.80
C GLY A 648 6.19 -12.47 -36.12
N TRP A 649 6.37 -11.22 -35.76
CA TRP A 649 7.46 -10.73 -34.95
C TRP A 649 6.91 -10.00 -33.74
N LEU A 650 7.21 -10.50 -32.55
CA LEU A 650 6.99 -9.74 -31.32
C LEU A 650 8.31 -9.15 -30.84
N ILE A 651 8.36 -7.83 -30.68
CA ILE A 651 9.56 -7.08 -30.31
C ILE A 651 9.42 -6.53 -28.90
N ASP A 652 10.43 -6.73 -28.06
CA ASP A 652 10.51 -6.09 -26.74
C ASP A 652 11.45 -4.88 -26.80
N TRP A 653 10.89 -3.69 -26.59
CA TRP A 653 11.65 -2.44 -26.57
C TRP A 653 11.81 -1.94 -25.13
N PRO A 654 13.02 -1.53 -24.69
CA PRO A 654 13.19 -0.76 -23.47
C PRO A 654 12.61 0.65 -23.65
N GLY A 655 11.28 0.76 -23.57
CA GLY A 655 10.52 1.97 -23.84
C GLY A 655 10.18 2.76 -22.58
N ARG A 656 10.16 4.09 -22.69
CA ARG A 656 9.62 4.95 -21.64
C ARG A 656 8.09 4.93 -21.70
N LYS A 657 7.45 4.57 -20.59
CA LYS A 657 5.99 4.78 -20.43
C LYS A 657 5.74 6.29 -20.33
N PHE A 658 5.04 6.83 -21.33
CA PHE A 658 4.67 8.24 -21.41
C PHE A 658 3.19 8.42 -21.07
N THR A 659 2.87 9.38 -20.21
CA THR A 659 1.47 9.75 -19.89
C THR A 659 1.27 11.21 -20.23
N ALA A 660 0.28 11.49 -21.08
CA ALA A 660 0.00 12.84 -21.55
C ALA A 660 -0.29 13.80 -20.39
N LEU A 661 0.21 15.03 -20.52
CA LEU A 661 -0.12 16.14 -19.62
C LEU A 661 0.23 15.85 -18.14
N LEU A 662 1.05 14.84 -17.86
CA LEU A 662 1.43 14.45 -16.50
C LEU A 662 2.21 15.55 -15.77
N ASN A 663 3.03 16.28 -16.52
CA ASN A 663 3.87 17.34 -16.00
C ASN A 663 3.17 18.70 -15.93
N ASP A 664 1.93 18.80 -16.40
CA ASP A 664 1.16 20.05 -16.34
C ASP A 664 0.41 20.15 -15.02
N TYR A 665 0.46 21.35 -14.44
CA TYR A 665 -0.23 21.62 -13.20
C TYR A 665 -1.75 21.70 -13.41
N VAL A 666 -2.47 20.79 -12.75
CA VAL A 666 -3.91 20.82 -12.56
C VAL A 666 -4.20 20.86 -11.07
N PRO A 667 -5.11 21.76 -10.60
CA PRO A 667 -5.51 21.79 -9.21
C PRO A 667 -5.98 20.42 -8.71
N LEU A 668 -5.63 20.11 -7.46
CA LEU A 668 -5.91 18.87 -6.74
C LEU A 668 -5.07 17.65 -7.18
N ARG A 669 -4.34 17.71 -8.29
CA ARG A 669 -3.54 16.56 -8.76
C ARG A 669 -2.39 16.23 -7.83
N TYR A 670 -1.65 17.25 -7.36
CA TYR A 670 -0.54 17.00 -6.42
C TYR A 670 -1.07 16.34 -5.15
N THR A 671 -2.21 16.79 -4.66
CA THR A 671 -2.88 16.20 -3.50
C THR A 671 -3.27 14.74 -3.73
N ALA A 672 -3.82 14.40 -4.91
CA ALA A 672 -4.20 13.02 -5.26
C ALA A 672 -3.01 12.09 -5.47
N ASP A 673 -2.07 12.50 -6.32
CA ASP A 673 -1.06 11.60 -6.88
C ASP A 673 0.23 11.57 -6.04
N ALA A 674 0.56 12.68 -5.38
CA ALA A 674 1.81 12.81 -4.62
C ALA A 674 1.58 12.74 -3.11
N LYS A 675 0.64 13.55 -2.59
CA LYS A 675 0.41 13.68 -1.14
C LYS A 675 -0.35 12.49 -0.56
N TYR A 676 -1.35 11.99 -1.27
CA TYR A 676 -2.22 10.90 -0.82
C TYR A 676 -2.43 9.82 -1.89
N PRO A 677 -1.34 9.19 -2.39
CA PRO A 677 -1.42 8.25 -3.50
C PRO A 677 -2.31 7.04 -3.16
N GLY A 678 -3.16 6.65 -4.12
CA GLY A 678 -4.09 5.52 -3.96
C GLY A 678 -5.28 5.80 -3.03
N GLY A 679 -5.31 6.95 -2.36
CA GLY A 679 -6.44 7.37 -1.56
C GLY A 679 -7.57 7.92 -2.43
N ASN A 680 -8.81 7.51 -2.19
CA ASN A 680 -9.99 8.16 -2.78
C ASN A 680 -10.26 9.56 -2.14
N ILE A 681 -9.21 10.31 -1.79
CA ILE A 681 -9.26 11.53 -0.99
C ILE A 681 -9.95 12.66 -1.76
N LEU A 682 -9.71 12.79 -3.07
CA LEU A 682 -10.40 13.80 -3.87
C LEU A 682 -11.91 13.59 -3.82
N ARG A 683 -12.36 12.37 -4.11
CA ARG A 683 -13.78 12.02 -4.16
C ARG A 683 -14.43 12.10 -2.77
N HIS A 684 -13.81 11.51 -1.74
CA HIS A 684 -14.46 11.39 -0.43
C HIS A 684 -14.29 12.61 0.46
N GLN A 685 -13.12 13.27 0.43
CA GLN A 685 -12.81 14.37 1.36
C GLN A 685 -12.98 15.73 0.69
N HIS A 686 -12.39 15.97 -0.49
CA HIS A 686 -12.50 17.30 -1.11
C HIS A 686 -13.87 17.55 -1.72
N PHE A 687 -14.33 16.67 -2.61
CA PHE A 687 -15.65 16.83 -3.20
C PHE A 687 -16.76 16.37 -2.26
N GLY A 688 -16.62 15.18 -1.66
CA GLY A 688 -17.64 14.58 -0.81
C GLY A 688 -17.82 15.23 0.59
N GLU A 689 -16.86 16.03 1.05
CA GLU A 689 -16.98 16.76 2.32
C GLU A 689 -16.74 18.26 2.16
N ASP A 690 -15.57 18.69 1.70
CA ASP A 690 -15.24 20.12 1.69
C ASP A 690 -16.20 20.93 0.84
N LEU A 691 -16.34 20.57 -0.43
CA LEU A 691 -17.24 21.26 -1.34
C LEU A 691 -18.69 21.11 -0.88
N MET A 692 -19.11 19.93 -0.42
CA MET A 692 -20.48 19.73 0.07
C MET A 692 -20.80 20.62 1.28
N VAL A 693 -19.89 20.75 2.24
CA VAL A 693 -20.09 21.64 3.39
C VAL A 693 -20.23 23.09 2.94
N LEU A 694 -19.42 23.54 1.98
CA LEU A 694 -19.54 24.88 1.40
C LEU A 694 -20.89 25.07 0.70
N LEU A 695 -21.31 24.11 -0.13
CA LEU A 695 -22.62 24.17 -0.80
C LEU A 695 -23.76 24.26 0.21
N LEU A 696 -23.73 23.44 1.26
CA LEU A 696 -24.74 23.46 2.32
C LEU A 696 -24.74 24.78 3.10
N ALA A 697 -23.57 25.37 3.34
CA ALA A 697 -23.44 26.60 4.10
C ALA A 697 -23.87 27.86 3.32
N TYR A 698 -23.54 27.92 2.02
CA TYR A 698 -23.68 29.13 1.21
C TYR A 698 -24.83 29.06 0.20
N ALA A 699 -25.11 27.92 -0.44
CA ALA A 699 -26.08 27.85 -1.52
C ALA A 699 -27.53 27.78 -1.03
N LEU A 700 -27.78 27.26 0.18
CA LEU A 700 -29.14 27.05 0.70
C LEU A 700 -29.70 28.24 1.52
N ILE A 701 -29.10 29.41 1.41
CA ILE A 701 -29.52 30.60 2.16
C ILE A 701 -30.82 31.15 1.54
N PRO A 702 -31.90 31.34 2.31
CA PRO A 702 -33.12 31.96 1.79
C PRO A 702 -32.86 33.42 1.41
N ALA A 703 -33.12 33.79 0.14
CA ALA A 703 -32.87 35.14 -0.38
C ALA A 703 -33.68 36.26 0.34
N SER A 704 -34.77 35.93 1.04
CA SER A 704 -35.69 36.92 1.62
C SER A 704 -36.40 36.45 2.91
N GLY A 705 -35.89 35.43 3.61
CA GLY A 705 -36.52 34.92 4.85
C GLY A 705 -37.81 34.12 4.65
N MET A 706 -38.37 34.04 3.45
CA MET A 706 -39.45 33.11 3.09
C MET A 706 -39.03 32.22 1.92
N LEU A 707 -38.70 30.97 2.23
CA LEU A 707 -38.66 29.91 1.23
C LEU A 707 -40.10 29.51 0.90
N SER A 708 -40.67 30.10 -0.15
CA SER A 708 -41.82 29.49 -0.80
C SER A 708 -41.32 28.26 -1.55
N PHE A 709 -41.59 27.06 -1.03
CA PHE A 709 -41.29 25.77 -1.67
C PHE A 709 -41.95 25.60 -3.06
N THR A 710 -42.80 26.55 -3.44
CA THR A 710 -43.52 26.61 -4.72
C THR A 710 -42.75 27.31 -5.84
N ALA A 711 -41.67 28.04 -5.53
CA ALA A 711 -40.80 28.63 -6.55
C ALA A 711 -39.57 27.73 -6.77
N LEU A 712 -39.36 27.29 -8.02
CA LEU A 712 -38.12 26.65 -8.47
C LEU A 712 -36.89 27.41 -7.93
N PRO A 713 -35.77 26.73 -7.61
CA PRO A 713 -34.56 27.41 -7.14
C PRO A 713 -34.19 28.52 -8.13
N GLY A 714 -34.32 29.76 -7.67
CA GLY A 714 -34.16 30.92 -8.54
C GLY A 714 -32.73 31.06 -9.07
N LEU A 715 -32.54 32.01 -9.99
CA LEU A 715 -31.23 32.37 -10.52
C LEU A 715 -30.13 32.57 -9.45
N PRO A 716 -30.38 33.20 -8.26
CA PRO A 716 -29.33 33.36 -7.25
C PRO A 716 -28.75 32.05 -6.71
N PHE A 717 -29.61 31.04 -6.54
CA PHE A 717 -29.19 29.71 -6.09
C PHE A 717 -28.25 29.07 -7.12
N LEU A 718 -28.63 29.10 -8.40
CA LEU A 718 -27.82 28.54 -9.49
C LEU A 718 -26.47 29.26 -9.62
N LEU A 719 -26.47 30.60 -9.54
CA LEU A 719 -25.22 31.38 -9.59
C LEU A 719 -24.30 31.05 -8.41
N THR A 720 -24.84 30.89 -7.20
CA THR A 720 -24.06 30.49 -6.02
C THR A 720 -23.53 29.06 -6.15
N LEU A 721 -24.36 28.14 -6.63
CA LEU A 721 -23.99 26.74 -6.90
C LEU A 721 -22.84 26.63 -7.90
N LEU A 722 -22.77 27.53 -8.89
CA LEU A 722 -21.67 27.60 -9.86
C LEU A 722 -20.45 28.38 -9.34
N ALA A 723 -20.67 29.43 -8.54
CA ALA A 723 -19.59 30.23 -7.96
C ALA A 723 -18.71 29.41 -7.00
N LEU A 724 -19.32 28.59 -6.15
CA LEU A 724 -18.61 27.86 -5.09
C LEU A 724 -17.55 26.87 -5.60
N PRO A 725 -17.82 26.00 -6.59
CA PRO A 725 -16.78 25.15 -7.18
C PRO A 725 -15.61 25.94 -7.80
N LEU A 726 -15.87 27.10 -8.41
CA LEU A 726 -14.83 27.94 -9.00
C LEU A 726 -13.95 28.58 -7.93
N LEU A 727 -14.57 29.14 -6.88
CA LEU A 727 -13.85 29.65 -5.71
C LEU A 727 -13.10 28.53 -4.98
N PHE A 728 -13.68 27.33 -4.90
CA PHE A 728 -13.04 26.15 -4.31
C PHE A 728 -11.77 25.76 -5.07
N ILE A 729 -11.83 25.64 -6.39
CA ILE A 729 -10.66 25.34 -7.23
C ILE A 729 -9.63 26.46 -7.13
N SER A 730 -10.07 27.72 -7.12
CA SER A 730 -9.20 28.90 -6.92
C SER A 730 -8.42 28.80 -5.61
N PHE A 731 -9.12 28.50 -4.51
CA PHE A 731 -8.51 28.33 -3.19
C PHE A 731 -7.52 27.17 -3.18
N PHE A 732 -7.92 26.00 -3.65
CA PHE A 732 -7.08 24.81 -3.62
C PHE A 732 -5.86 24.91 -4.51
N ALA A 733 -5.94 25.63 -5.63
CA ALA A 733 -4.78 25.86 -6.49
C ALA A 733 -3.64 26.58 -5.74
N VAL A 734 -3.98 27.57 -4.91
CA VAL A 734 -3.01 28.28 -4.05
C VAL A 734 -2.66 27.45 -2.81
N TYR A 735 -3.62 26.73 -2.24
CA TYR A 735 -3.42 25.88 -1.07
C TYR A 735 -2.42 24.74 -1.33
N GLU A 736 -2.47 24.13 -2.52
CA GLU A 736 -1.54 23.06 -2.90
C GLU A 736 -0.09 23.54 -3.05
N ILE A 737 0.14 24.82 -3.39
CA ILE A 737 1.49 25.41 -3.32
C ILE A 737 2.04 25.24 -1.90
N GLY A 738 1.20 25.52 -0.89
CA GLY A 738 1.54 25.33 0.51
C GLY A 738 1.88 23.87 0.86
N TYR A 739 1.08 22.92 0.38
CA TYR A 739 1.36 21.48 0.56
C TYR A 739 2.66 21.04 -0.12
N TYR A 740 2.86 21.44 -1.37
CA TYR A 740 4.08 21.15 -2.09
C TYR A 740 5.30 21.67 -1.35
N GLU A 741 5.31 22.96 -0.99
CA GLU A 741 6.41 23.54 -0.24
C GLU A 741 6.59 22.89 1.13
N ASN A 742 5.51 22.60 1.86
CA ASN A 742 5.58 21.92 3.14
C ASN A 742 6.33 20.59 3.01
N ASP A 743 6.02 19.79 1.99
CA ASP A 743 6.63 18.47 1.84
C ASP A 743 8.11 18.57 1.45
N PHE A 744 8.48 19.48 0.54
CA PHE A 744 9.88 19.68 0.15
C PHE A 744 10.72 20.41 1.21
N VAL A 745 10.09 21.21 2.09
CA VAL A 745 10.76 21.81 3.25
C VAL A 745 10.89 20.79 4.37
N ALA A 746 9.84 20.02 4.66
CA ALA A 746 9.87 18.90 5.60
C ALA A 746 10.99 17.93 5.23
N ALA A 747 11.10 17.57 3.94
CA ALA A 747 12.18 16.73 3.41
C ALA A 747 13.60 17.17 3.82
N ARG A 748 13.80 18.47 4.05
CA ARG A 748 15.12 19.05 4.37
C ARG A 748 15.29 19.39 5.85
N ARG A 749 14.20 19.61 6.59
CA ARG A 749 14.23 20.20 7.95
C ARG A 749 13.70 19.26 9.02
N GLU A 750 12.81 18.35 8.67
CA GLU A 750 12.24 17.39 9.60
C GLU A 750 13.11 16.15 9.62
N SER A 751 13.34 15.60 10.81
CA SER A 751 14.04 14.33 10.96
C SER A 751 13.29 13.16 10.31
N LYS A 752 11.96 13.32 10.10
CA LYS A 752 11.08 12.30 9.52
C LYS A 752 10.08 12.86 8.54
N PRO A 753 10.53 13.23 7.34
CA PRO A 753 9.62 13.71 6.34
C PRO A 753 8.73 12.55 5.86
N THR A 754 7.42 12.73 5.92
CA THR A 754 6.43 11.78 5.38
C THR A 754 6.32 11.97 3.86
N LEU A 755 7.28 11.43 3.11
CA LEU A 755 7.33 11.52 1.65
C LEU A 755 6.98 10.18 1.00
N SER A 756 6.09 10.19 0.01
CA SER A 756 5.80 9.01 -0.80
C SER A 756 6.88 8.83 -1.88
N GLY A 757 7.20 7.58 -2.25
CA GLY A 757 8.17 7.33 -3.35
C GLY A 757 7.75 7.93 -4.71
N LEU A 758 6.45 8.22 -4.88
CA LEU A 758 5.90 8.88 -6.07
C LEU A 758 6.20 10.38 -6.11
N GLN A 759 6.50 11.00 -4.96
CA GLN A 759 6.74 12.43 -4.87
C GLN A 759 7.97 12.89 -5.65
N ALA A 760 8.99 12.03 -5.81
CA ALA A 760 10.17 12.33 -6.61
C ALA A 760 9.81 12.74 -8.05
N ARG A 761 8.70 12.21 -8.59
CA ARG A 761 8.19 12.56 -9.93
C ARG A 761 7.67 14.00 -10.02
N PHE A 762 7.28 14.59 -8.89
CA PHE A 762 6.73 15.94 -8.80
C PHE A 762 7.78 17.01 -8.51
N ALA A 763 9.06 16.67 -8.38
CA ALA A 763 10.12 17.65 -8.07
C ALA A 763 10.24 18.80 -9.08
N ARG A 764 9.78 18.60 -10.32
CA ARG A 764 9.74 19.63 -11.39
C ARG A 764 8.32 20.08 -11.74
N TYR A 765 7.34 19.76 -10.90
CA TYR A 765 5.94 20.09 -11.17
C TYR A 765 5.73 21.61 -11.08
N PRO A 766 5.14 22.28 -12.09
CA PRO A 766 5.13 23.73 -12.21
C PRO A 766 4.08 24.42 -11.32
N ILE A 767 3.88 23.91 -10.11
CA ILE A 767 2.81 24.28 -9.18
C ILE A 767 2.89 25.73 -8.70
N ASN A 768 4.09 26.26 -8.43
CA ASN A 768 4.23 27.59 -7.85
C ASN A 768 3.66 28.70 -8.75
N ARG A 769 3.94 28.64 -10.06
CA ARG A 769 3.44 29.64 -11.01
C ARG A 769 2.02 29.32 -11.46
N CYS A 770 1.77 28.06 -11.81
CA CYS A 770 0.48 27.67 -12.36
C CYS A 770 -0.64 27.68 -11.30
N GLY A 771 -0.33 27.42 -10.03
CA GLY A 771 -1.29 27.51 -8.93
C GLY A 771 -1.88 28.91 -8.79
N TRP A 772 -1.09 29.98 -8.96
CA TRP A 772 -1.60 31.35 -8.98
C TRP A 772 -2.42 31.67 -10.22
N LEU A 773 -2.00 31.18 -11.41
CA LEU A 773 -2.77 31.37 -12.64
C LEU A 773 -4.15 30.70 -12.55
N TRP A 774 -4.21 29.48 -12.01
CA TRP A 774 -5.47 28.79 -11.71
C TRP A 774 -6.27 29.49 -10.61
N GLY A 775 -5.59 29.97 -9.57
CA GLY A 775 -6.18 30.78 -8.51
C GLY A 775 -6.93 31.99 -9.08
N ALA A 776 -6.27 32.81 -9.89
CA ALA A 776 -6.89 33.97 -10.53
C ALA A 776 -7.95 33.56 -11.57
N GLY A 777 -7.63 32.59 -12.43
CA GLY A 777 -8.47 32.15 -13.54
C GLY A 777 -9.80 31.54 -13.11
N ALA A 778 -9.85 30.83 -11.98
CA ALA A 778 -11.09 30.34 -11.39
C ALA A 778 -11.72 31.35 -10.42
N GLY A 779 -10.91 32.13 -9.71
CA GLY A 779 -11.38 33.09 -8.70
C GLY A 779 -12.18 34.25 -9.30
N LEU A 780 -11.73 34.83 -10.41
CA LEU A 780 -12.41 35.96 -11.05
C LEU A 780 -13.83 35.59 -11.56
N PRO A 781 -14.03 34.50 -12.34
CA PRO A 781 -15.37 34.02 -12.69
C PRO A 781 -16.22 33.68 -11.47
N GLY A 782 -15.64 33.08 -10.42
CA GLY A 782 -16.33 32.82 -9.16
C GLY A 782 -16.86 34.10 -8.50
N CYS A 783 -16.06 35.17 -8.46
CA CYS A 783 -16.47 36.48 -7.93
C CYS A 783 -17.56 37.14 -8.80
N LEU A 784 -17.48 37.02 -10.13
CA LEU A 784 -18.51 37.53 -11.05
C LEU A 784 -19.86 36.84 -10.82
N LEU A 785 -19.87 35.52 -10.68
CA LEU A 785 -21.08 34.76 -10.38
C LEU A 785 -21.63 35.09 -9.00
N ALA A 786 -20.76 35.29 -8.00
CA ALA A 786 -21.17 35.74 -6.66
C ALA A 786 -21.81 37.14 -6.70
N TYR A 787 -21.24 38.07 -7.48
CA TYR A 787 -21.84 39.39 -7.70
C TYR A 787 -23.21 39.30 -8.38
N GLY A 788 -23.36 38.44 -9.40
CA GLY A 788 -24.66 38.17 -10.03
C GLY A 788 -25.68 37.53 -9.10
N ALA A 789 -25.25 36.63 -8.21
CA ALA A 789 -26.10 36.07 -7.16
C ALA A 789 -26.59 37.17 -6.20
N HIS A 790 -25.71 38.11 -5.85
CA HIS A 790 -26.09 39.26 -5.02
C HIS A 790 -27.07 40.20 -5.73
N TRP A 791 -26.85 40.48 -7.02
CA TRP A 791 -27.77 41.26 -7.83
C TRP A 791 -29.16 40.63 -7.83
N SER A 792 -29.24 39.35 -8.19
CA SER A 792 -30.53 38.65 -8.30
C SER A 792 -31.29 38.56 -6.97
N ASN A 793 -30.61 38.66 -5.83
CA ASN A 793 -31.25 38.74 -4.50
C ASN A 793 -31.84 40.12 -4.18
N LEU A 794 -31.33 41.21 -4.79
CA LEU A 794 -31.79 42.58 -4.56
C LEU A 794 -32.99 42.98 -5.45
N GLY A 795 -33.49 42.08 -6.28
CA GLY A 795 -34.58 42.34 -7.23
C GLY A 795 -34.13 43.27 -8.36
N ASP A 796 -34.95 44.28 -8.66
CA ASP A 796 -34.69 45.24 -9.76
C ASP A 796 -33.58 46.27 -9.43
N THR A 797 -33.05 46.26 -8.20
CA THR A 797 -32.01 47.20 -7.79
C THR A 797 -30.63 46.61 -8.07
N PRO A 798 -29.87 47.12 -9.07
CA PRO A 798 -28.52 46.62 -9.32
C PRO A 798 -27.61 46.91 -8.11
N PRO A 799 -26.76 45.94 -7.69
CA PRO A 799 -25.80 46.17 -6.63
C PRO A 799 -24.77 47.21 -7.07
N PRO A 800 -24.22 48.02 -6.15
CA PRO A 800 -23.23 49.04 -6.47
C PRO A 800 -22.09 48.48 -7.33
N PRO A 801 -21.70 49.13 -8.46
CA PRO A 801 -20.61 48.62 -9.32
C PRO A 801 -19.28 48.42 -8.59
N VAL A 802 -19.05 49.13 -7.49
CA VAL A 802 -17.87 48.99 -6.62
C VAL A 802 -17.80 47.63 -5.91
N LEU A 803 -18.92 46.91 -5.79
CA LEU A 803 -18.98 45.64 -5.07
C LEU A 803 -18.19 44.53 -5.77
N LEU A 804 -18.18 44.48 -7.10
CA LEU A 804 -17.43 43.48 -7.84
C LEU A 804 -15.90 43.63 -7.64
N PRO A 805 -15.29 44.82 -7.80
CA PRO A 805 -13.90 45.05 -7.41
C PRO A 805 -13.62 44.67 -5.95
N LEU A 806 -14.53 44.99 -5.01
CA LEU A 806 -14.37 44.59 -3.61
C LEU A 806 -14.37 43.07 -3.43
N PHE A 807 -15.20 42.33 -4.17
CA PHE A 807 -15.19 40.87 -4.15
C PHE A 807 -13.87 40.30 -4.67
N VAL A 808 -13.36 40.83 -5.80
CA VAL A 808 -12.09 40.38 -6.38
C VAL A 808 -10.92 40.70 -5.44
N VAL A 809 -10.87 41.90 -4.85
CA VAL A 809 -9.83 42.28 -3.89
C VAL A 809 -9.92 41.44 -2.63
N GLY A 810 -11.13 41.27 -2.08
CA GLY A 810 -11.39 40.48 -0.88
C GLY A 810 -11.00 39.01 -1.05
N TRP A 811 -11.40 38.38 -2.16
CA TRP A 811 -11.02 37.01 -2.48
C TRP A 811 -9.50 36.87 -2.69
N THR A 812 -8.89 37.81 -3.40
CA THR A 812 -7.43 37.84 -3.58
C THR A 812 -6.70 37.95 -2.25
N ALA A 813 -7.21 38.77 -1.32
CA ALA A 813 -6.68 38.89 0.03
C ALA A 813 -6.77 37.58 0.80
N VAL A 814 -7.87 36.80 0.67
CA VAL A 814 -7.98 35.45 1.26
C VAL A 814 -6.90 34.51 0.71
N LEU A 815 -6.66 34.51 -0.60
CA LEU A 815 -5.62 33.67 -1.21
C LEU A 815 -4.21 34.06 -0.75
N LEU A 816 -3.90 35.36 -0.72
CA LEU A 816 -2.62 35.89 -0.23
C LEU A 816 -2.42 35.61 1.26
N ALA A 817 -3.46 35.79 2.09
CA ALA A 817 -3.41 35.46 3.51
C ALA A 817 -3.15 33.97 3.72
N THR A 818 -3.86 33.10 2.99
CA THR A 818 -3.65 31.65 3.03
C THR A 818 -2.21 31.28 2.66
N ARG A 819 -1.67 31.90 1.59
CA ARG A 819 -0.27 31.73 1.20
C ARG A 819 0.69 32.19 2.30
N GLY A 820 0.43 33.35 2.90
CA GLY A 820 1.22 33.91 3.99
C GLY A 820 1.24 33.01 5.21
N VAL A 821 0.09 32.45 5.59
CA VAL A 821 -0.02 31.49 6.69
C VAL A 821 0.75 30.21 6.38
N PHE A 822 0.69 29.67 5.16
CA PHE A 822 1.53 28.53 4.77
C PHE A 822 3.02 28.85 4.77
N ALA A 823 3.39 30.03 4.28
CA ALA A 823 4.77 30.50 4.30
C ALA A 823 5.30 30.56 5.75
N LEU A 824 4.49 31.00 6.70
CA LEU A 824 4.82 30.96 8.13
C LEU A 824 4.82 29.52 8.67
N PHE A 825 3.80 28.72 8.33
CA PHE A 825 3.64 27.32 8.71
C PHE A 825 4.88 26.47 8.36
N ASN A 826 5.46 26.70 7.18
CA ASN A 826 6.65 26.00 6.71
C ASN A 826 7.95 26.48 7.37
N ARG A 827 7.92 27.61 8.07
CA ARG A 827 9.07 28.19 8.78
C ARG A 827 9.05 27.90 10.28
N VAL A 828 7.87 27.71 10.87
CA VAL A 828 7.76 27.41 12.30
C VAL A 828 8.08 25.93 12.59
N PRO A 829 8.62 25.62 13.78
CA PRO A 829 8.81 24.26 14.26
C PRO A 829 7.51 23.45 14.19
N GLU A 830 7.66 22.15 14.03
CA GLU A 830 6.54 21.22 13.78
C GLU A 830 5.47 21.23 14.89
N THR A 831 5.88 21.46 16.14
CA THR A 831 5.00 21.59 17.31
C THR A 831 4.16 22.87 17.27
N GLN A 832 4.70 23.98 16.77
CA GLN A 832 4.01 25.28 16.71
C GLN A 832 3.03 25.38 15.53
N ARG A 833 3.15 24.50 14.53
CA ARG A 833 2.22 24.44 13.39
C ARG A 833 0.77 24.24 13.81
N VAL A 834 0.53 23.65 14.98
CA VAL A 834 -0.80 23.48 15.57
C VAL A 834 -1.53 24.80 15.77
N LEU A 835 -0.82 25.92 15.97
CA LEU A 835 -1.41 27.25 16.16
C LEU A 835 -1.87 27.88 14.84
N LEU A 836 -1.18 27.55 13.74
CA LEU A 836 -1.47 28.09 12.41
C LEU A 836 -2.46 27.22 11.62
N PHE A 837 -2.56 25.94 11.97
CA PHE A 837 -3.49 25.02 11.32
C PHE A 837 -4.97 25.44 11.42
N PRO A 838 -5.49 25.95 12.56
CA PRO A 838 -6.83 26.52 12.65
C PRO A 838 -7.06 27.66 11.66
N VAL A 839 -6.09 28.56 11.50
CA VAL A 839 -6.19 29.68 10.56
C VAL A 839 -6.29 29.16 9.12
N LEU A 840 -5.50 28.14 8.76
CA LEU A 840 -5.61 27.48 7.45
C LEU A 840 -6.98 26.80 7.25
N GLN A 841 -7.53 26.15 8.28
CA GLN A 841 -8.84 25.51 8.18
C GLN A 841 -9.97 26.55 8.08
N LEU A 842 -9.90 27.65 8.82
CA LEU A 842 -10.86 28.74 8.74
C LEU A 842 -10.79 29.46 7.38
N ALA A 843 -9.60 29.71 6.85
CA ALA A 843 -9.47 30.27 5.50
C ALA A 843 -10.10 29.34 4.45
N LYS A 844 -9.92 28.02 4.62
CA LYS A 844 -10.47 27.00 3.73
C LYS A 844 -11.99 26.88 3.81
N THR A 845 -12.59 26.94 5.01
CA THR A 845 -14.03 26.76 5.18
C THR A 845 -14.79 28.08 5.08
N CYS A 846 -14.27 29.15 5.67
CA CYS A 846 -14.97 30.43 5.79
C CYS A 846 -14.54 31.47 4.76
N GLY A 847 -13.48 31.24 3.97
CA GLY A 847 -12.94 32.24 3.03
C GLY A 847 -13.97 32.74 2.02
N ALA A 848 -14.91 31.89 1.60
CA ALA A 848 -15.98 32.28 0.67
C ALA A 848 -16.97 33.30 1.26
N ALA A 849 -17.02 33.48 2.59
CA ALA A 849 -17.86 34.48 3.25
C ALA A 849 -17.50 35.93 2.89
N VAL A 850 -16.31 36.16 2.34
CA VAL A 850 -15.90 37.49 1.87
C VAL A 850 -16.68 37.93 0.63
N VAL A 851 -17.19 36.98 -0.16
CA VAL A 851 -17.87 37.25 -1.44
C VAL A 851 -19.29 36.69 -1.51
N LEU A 852 -19.65 35.76 -0.61
CA LEU A 852 -20.98 35.15 -0.54
C LEU A 852 -21.61 35.37 0.85
N PRO A 853 -22.94 35.58 0.91
CA PRO A 853 -23.63 35.72 2.19
C PRO A 853 -23.51 34.42 3.00
N LEU A 854 -23.49 34.55 4.33
CA LEU A 854 -23.39 33.40 5.25
C LEU A 854 -24.43 33.54 6.37
N GLY A 855 -25.36 32.58 6.46
CA GLY A 855 -26.33 32.50 7.55
C GLY A 855 -25.75 31.82 8.80
N GLY A 856 -26.43 31.91 9.95
CA GLY A 856 -25.94 31.34 11.21
C GLY A 856 -25.79 29.81 11.18
N ALA A 857 -26.73 29.11 10.55
CA ALA A 857 -26.62 27.65 10.35
C ALA A 857 -25.43 27.26 9.46
N GLY A 858 -25.19 28.04 8.40
CA GLY A 858 -24.02 27.90 7.53
C GLY A 858 -22.72 28.13 8.30
N LEU A 859 -22.64 29.20 9.10
CA LEU A 859 -21.48 29.46 9.95
C LEU A 859 -21.22 28.31 10.93
N ALA A 860 -22.27 27.79 11.58
CA ALA A 860 -22.16 26.67 12.51
C ALA A 860 -21.55 25.41 11.85
N VAL A 861 -21.98 25.03 10.64
CA VAL A 861 -21.40 23.85 9.97
C VAL A 861 -19.96 24.08 9.49
N LEU A 862 -19.60 25.29 9.06
CA LEU A 862 -18.24 25.63 8.68
C LEU A 862 -17.28 25.59 9.87
N LEU A 863 -17.69 26.16 11.01
CA LEU A 863 -16.91 26.13 12.25
C LEU A 863 -16.81 24.71 12.81
N ALA A 864 -17.89 23.92 12.79
CA ALA A 864 -17.86 22.52 13.20
C ALA A 864 -16.91 21.70 12.31
N GLN A 865 -16.90 21.93 10.99
CA GLN A 865 -15.98 21.29 10.06
C GLN A 865 -14.53 21.68 10.36
N ALA A 866 -14.23 22.98 10.53
CA ALA A 866 -12.89 23.46 10.85
C ALA A 866 -12.42 22.88 12.20
N PHE A 867 -13.26 22.94 13.24
CA PHE A 867 -12.94 22.40 14.56
C PHE A 867 -12.65 20.90 14.50
N SER A 868 -13.50 20.11 13.82
CA SER A 868 -13.28 18.66 13.73
C SER A 868 -11.93 18.29 13.13
N ARG A 869 -11.43 19.10 12.19
CA ARG A 869 -10.12 18.91 11.56
C ARG A 869 -8.98 19.37 12.42
N VAL A 870 -9.15 20.52 13.07
CA VAL A 870 -8.18 21.03 14.03
C VAL A 870 -7.99 20.03 15.15
N SER A 871 -9.07 19.48 15.73
CA SER A 871 -8.99 18.44 16.75
C SER A 871 -8.25 17.20 16.23
N ASN A 872 -8.58 16.71 15.03
CA ASN A 872 -7.90 15.53 14.48
C ASN A 872 -6.41 15.78 14.20
N TYR A 873 -6.06 16.98 13.73
CA TYR A 873 -4.67 17.38 13.50
C TYR A 873 -3.90 17.56 14.82
N MET A 874 -4.55 18.13 15.85
CA MET A 874 -3.99 18.23 17.20
C MET A 874 -3.68 16.84 17.75
N VAL A 875 -4.61 15.89 17.65
CA VAL A 875 -4.40 14.50 18.09
C VAL A 875 -3.24 13.87 17.33
N TYR A 876 -3.23 13.97 15.99
CA TYR A 876 -2.10 13.50 15.16
C TYR A 876 -0.76 14.09 15.62
N ARG A 877 -0.70 15.41 15.86
CA ARG A 877 0.56 16.09 16.14
C ARG A 877 1.10 15.85 17.55
N HIS A 878 0.24 15.42 18.46
CA HIS A 878 0.63 15.00 19.82
C HIS A 878 0.74 13.46 19.93
N GLY A 879 0.95 12.76 18.81
CA GLY A 879 1.18 11.31 18.78
C GLY A 879 -0.06 10.44 19.04
N GLY A 880 -1.25 11.05 19.10
CA GLY A 880 -2.49 10.32 19.35
C GLY A 880 -3.02 9.58 18.12
N GLU A 881 -3.77 8.51 18.36
CA GLU A 881 -4.36 7.70 17.30
C GLU A 881 -5.60 8.37 16.68
N THR A 882 -5.41 8.99 15.52
CA THR A 882 -6.50 9.68 14.78
C THR A 882 -7.71 8.80 14.42
N LYS A 883 -7.54 7.47 14.37
CA LYS A 883 -8.63 6.52 14.09
C LYS A 883 -9.68 6.44 15.21
N LEU A 884 -9.27 6.77 16.44
CA LEU A 884 -10.16 6.82 17.60
C LEU A 884 -11.09 8.03 17.53
N VAL A 885 -10.62 9.14 16.94
CA VAL A 885 -11.42 10.32 16.70
C VAL A 885 -12.26 10.11 15.43
N LYS A 886 -13.46 9.55 15.62
CA LYS A 886 -14.47 9.46 14.56
C LYS A 886 -14.87 10.87 14.10
N ARG A 887 -14.20 11.37 13.07
CA ARG A 887 -14.21 12.78 12.66
C ARG A 887 -15.63 13.26 12.33
N GLN A 888 -16.45 12.43 11.69
CA GLN A 888 -17.81 12.83 11.32
C GLN A 888 -18.70 12.92 12.56
N ARG A 889 -18.57 11.97 13.50
CA ARG A 889 -19.26 12.00 14.79
C ARG A 889 -18.90 13.27 15.57
N HIS A 890 -17.61 13.57 15.66
CA HIS A 890 -17.12 14.78 16.34
C HIS A 890 -17.69 16.06 15.72
N ARG A 891 -17.68 16.17 14.38
CA ARG A 891 -18.30 17.30 13.68
C ARG A 891 -19.79 17.44 13.99
N LEU A 892 -20.54 16.33 14.00
CA LEU A 892 -21.97 16.36 14.30
C LEU A 892 -22.24 16.88 15.72
N ILE A 893 -21.47 16.44 16.71
CA ILE A 893 -21.59 16.92 18.09
C ILE A 893 -21.34 18.42 18.16
N VAL A 894 -20.23 18.89 17.59
CA VAL A 894 -19.87 20.32 17.59
C VAL A 894 -20.91 21.16 16.85
N LEU A 895 -21.43 20.66 15.73
CA LEU A 895 -22.51 21.30 14.98
C LEU A 895 -23.77 21.48 15.84
N VAL A 896 -24.22 20.41 16.52
CA VAL A 896 -25.41 20.47 17.38
C VAL A 896 -25.22 21.47 18.52
N LEU A 897 -24.04 21.48 19.16
CA LEU A 897 -23.71 22.44 20.22
C LEU A 897 -23.71 23.88 19.70
N MET A 898 -23.14 24.13 18.53
CA MET A 898 -23.12 25.47 17.91
C MET A 898 -24.52 25.94 17.53
N LEU A 899 -25.36 25.07 16.97
CA LEU A 899 -26.74 25.40 16.65
C LEU A 899 -27.55 25.70 17.92
N ALA A 900 -27.38 24.90 18.98
CA ALA A 900 -28.03 25.15 20.26
C ALA A 900 -27.58 26.49 20.87
N GLY A 901 -26.28 26.79 20.86
CA GLY A 901 -25.74 28.07 21.35
C GLY A 901 -26.25 29.27 20.57
N LEU A 902 -26.24 29.22 19.23
CA LEU A 902 -26.79 30.30 18.40
C LEU A 902 -28.30 30.50 18.63
N THR A 903 -29.04 29.40 18.85
CA THR A 903 -30.48 29.46 19.18
C THR A 903 -30.73 30.14 20.52
N ALA A 904 -29.91 29.84 21.51
CA ALA A 904 -30.00 30.45 22.84
C ALA A 904 -29.68 31.95 22.81
N ILE A 905 -28.76 32.39 21.94
CA ILE A 905 -28.45 33.81 21.73
C ILE A 905 -29.62 34.50 21.01
N SER A 906 -30.08 33.92 19.90
CA SER A 906 -31.27 34.39 19.20
C SER A 906 -31.81 33.29 18.27
N PRO A 907 -33.07 32.86 18.43
CA PRO A 907 -33.68 31.88 17.54
C PRO A 907 -33.66 32.30 16.06
N SER A 908 -33.66 33.61 15.77
CA SER A 908 -33.61 34.15 14.41
C SER A 908 -32.26 33.96 13.71
N LEU A 909 -31.17 33.77 14.46
CA LEU A 909 -29.84 33.53 13.88
C LEU A 909 -29.71 32.15 13.24
N VAL A 910 -30.36 31.15 13.83
CA VAL A 910 -30.38 29.78 13.30
C VAL A 910 -31.50 29.65 12.27
N GLY A 911 -32.67 30.22 12.57
CA GLY A 911 -33.86 30.08 11.74
C GLY A 911 -34.25 28.61 11.61
N TRP A 912 -34.73 27.97 12.69
CA TRP A 912 -35.13 26.55 12.69
C TRP A 912 -36.20 26.18 11.66
N THR A 913 -36.93 27.17 11.14
CA THR A 913 -37.87 27.03 10.03
C THR A 913 -37.19 26.96 8.67
N ALA A 914 -35.91 27.33 8.56
CA ALA A 914 -35.13 27.26 7.34
C ALA A 914 -34.76 25.79 7.02
N PRO A 915 -35.13 25.28 5.83
CA PRO A 915 -34.73 23.95 5.37
C PRO A 915 -33.22 23.70 5.40
N GLN A 916 -32.42 24.76 5.26
CA GLN A 916 -30.95 24.70 5.35
C GLN A 916 -30.47 23.97 6.61
N VAL A 917 -31.03 24.29 7.78
CA VAL A 917 -30.64 23.69 9.07
C VAL A 917 -30.84 22.17 9.03
N TRP A 918 -32.01 21.73 8.59
CA TRP A 918 -32.37 20.32 8.55
C TRP A 918 -31.58 19.53 7.51
N VAL A 919 -31.30 20.11 6.34
CA VAL A 919 -30.45 19.48 5.33
C VAL A 919 -29.02 19.34 5.83
N ILE A 920 -28.48 20.36 6.52
CA ILE A 920 -27.16 20.30 7.16
C ILE A 920 -27.10 19.17 8.21
N ILE A 921 -28.09 19.08 9.10
CA ILE A 921 -28.15 18.03 10.13
C ILE A 921 -28.28 16.65 9.49
N ALA A 922 -29.17 16.49 8.52
CA ALA A 922 -29.39 15.21 7.83
C ALA A 922 -28.12 14.75 7.10
N TRP A 923 -27.41 15.66 6.43
CA TRP A 923 -26.13 15.37 5.79
C TRP A 923 -25.07 14.98 6.82
N ALA A 924 -24.93 15.73 7.91
CA ALA A 924 -23.95 15.43 8.96
C ALA A 924 -24.23 14.07 9.62
N LEU A 925 -25.50 13.75 9.89
CA LEU A 925 -25.92 12.45 10.42
C LEU A 925 -25.62 11.32 9.44
N HIS A 926 -25.97 11.48 8.16
CA HIS A 926 -25.67 10.49 7.12
C HIS A 926 -24.17 10.18 7.05
N ARG A 927 -23.31 11.21 7.13
CA ARG A 927 -21.85 11.03 7.14
C ARG A 927 -21.37 10.28 8.39
N THR A 928 -21.92 10.58 9.56
CA THR A 928 -21.61 9.87 10.80
C THR A 928 -22.02 8.40 10.72
N LEU A 929 -23.23 8.11 10.23
CA LEU A 929 -23.70 6.74 10.06
C LEU A 929 -22.80 5.94 9.10
N ARG A 930 -22.39 6.54 7.98
CA ARG A 930 -21.48 5.90 7.03
C ARG A 930 -20.09 5.64 7.63
N GLU A 931 -19.56 6.53 8.46
CA GLU A 931 -18.28 6.33 9.17
C GLU A 931 -18.36 5.20 10.21
N THR A 932 -19.49 5.09 10.91
CA THR A 932 -19.71 4.07 11.95
C THR A 932 -19.99 2.69 11.36
N PHE A 933 -20.80 2.61 10.30
CA PHE A 933 -21.34 1.35 9.77
C PHE A 933 -20.75 0.91 8.42
N GLY A 934 -19.88 1.71 7.80
CA GLY A 934 -19.26 1.37 6.52
C GLY A 934 -20.20 1.47 5.30
N PRO A 935 -19.82 0.94 4.13
CA PRO A 935 -20.57 1.08 2.88
C PRO A 935 -21.91 0.33 2.86
N THR A 936 -22.10 -0.67 3.71
CA THR A 936 -23.34 -1.47 3.83
C THR A 936 -24.41 -0.81 4.71
N TRP A 937 -24.15 0.37 5.28
CA TRP A 937 -25.10 1.09 6.16
C TRP A 937 -26.50 1.24 5.52
N GLY A 938 -26.57 1.45 4.21
CA GLY A 938 -27.85 1.58 3.49
C GLY A 938 -28.63 0.26 3.35
N GLN A 939 -27.97 -0.89 3.46
CA GLN A 939 -28.64 -2.20 3.56
C GLN A 939 -29.06 -2.46 5.01
N GLN A 940 -28.21 -2.14 5.98
CA GLN A 940 -28.52 -2.28 7.41
C GLN A 940 -29.70 -1.39 7.84
N LEU A 941 -29.74 -0.13 7.39
CA LEU A 941 -30.87 0.76 7.61
C LEU A 941 -32.12 0.34 6.86
N ARG A 942 -32.02 -0.26 5.67
CA ARG A 942 -33.20 -0.83 5.00
C ARG A 942 -33.78 -2.00 5.79
N GLY A 943 -32.92 -2.82 6.40
CA GLY A 943 -33.33 -3.80 7.40
C GLY A 943 -34.05 -3.16 8.59
N GLY A 944 -33.44 -2.13 9.21
CA GLY A 944 -34.04 -1.40 10.33
C GLY A 944 -35.35 -0.68 10.00
N TRP A 945 -35.44 -0.02 8.84
CA TRP A 945 -36.65 0.65 8.35
C TRP A 945 -37.76 -0.33 7.97
N SER A 946 -37.41 -1.49 7.39
CA SER A 946 -38.39 -2.54 7.13
C SER A 946 -39.00 -3.07 8.43
N TRP A 947 -38.18 -3.20 9.48
CA TRP A 947 -38.63 -3.55 10.82
C TRP A 947 -39.47 -2.45 11.46
N LEU A 948 -39.05 -1.19 11.41
CA LEU A 948 -39.79 -0.04 11.97
C LEU A 948 -41.14 0.16 11.27
N ARG A 949 -41.19 -0.03 9.96
CA ARG A 949 -42.43 0.01 9.17
C ARG A 949 -43.34 -1.17 9.48
N ALA A 950 -42.77 -2.36 9.73
CA ALA A 950 -43.52 -3.51 10.21
C ALA A 950 -44.08 -3.27 11.62
N ALA A 951 -43.29 -2.71 12.54
CA ALA A 951 -43.69 -2.38 13.91
C ALA A 951 -44.75 -1.27 13.97
N LEU A 952 -44.68 -0.26 13.10
CA LEU A 952 -45.64 0.83 13.01
C LEU A 952 -46.86 0.52 12.13
N SER A 953 -46.91 -0.66 11.49
CA SER A 953 -48.11 -1.10 10.78
C SER A 953 -49.25 -1.40 11.76
N PRO A 954 -50.54 -1.31 11.37
CA PRO A 954 -51.66 -1.63 12.26
C PRO A 954 -51.58 -3.05 12.85
N SER A 955 -51.04 -4.00 12.09
CA SER A 955 -50.77 -5.38 12.54
C SER A 955 -49.59 -5.48 13.50
N GLY A 956 -48.51 -4.74 13.27
CA GLY A 956 -47.36 -4.68 14.17
C GLY A 956 -47.68 -3.96 15.48
N TRP A 957 -48.48 -2.90 15.42
CA TRP A 957 -48.98 -2.18 16.59
C TRP A 957 -49.93 -3.06 17.42
N LYS A 958 -50.83 -3.82 16.79
CA LYS A 958 -51.64 -4.85 17.48
C LYS A 958 -50.77 -5.96 18.08
N ALA A 959 -49.71 -6.40 17.40
CA ALA A 959 -48.81 -7.43 17.93
C ALA A 959 -47.97 -6.93 19.12
N LEU A 960 -47.52 -5.66 19.10
CA LEU A 960 -46.80 -5.00 20.19
C LEU A 960 -47.69 -4.75 21.41
N THR A 961 -48.97 -4.41 21.19
CA THR A 961 -49.91 -4.09 22.28
C THR A 961 -50.65 -5.29 22.85
N SER A 962 -50.70 -6.42 22.14
CA SER A 962 -51.37 -7.66 22.60
C SER A 962 -50.47 -8.66 23.34
N GLY A 963 -49.17 -8.37 23.50
CA GLY A 963 -48.22 -9.29 24.15
C GLY A 963 -47.93 -10.58 23.35
N SER A 964 -48.47 -10.70 22.14
CA SER A 964 -48.37 -11.90 21.27
C SER A 964 -46.98 -12.14 20.68
N LEU A 965 -46.02 -11.24 20.88
CA LEU A 965 -44.65 -11.34 20.33
C LEU A 965 -43.67 -12.15 21.19
N ALA A 966 -44.13 -12.72 22.32
CA ALA A 966 -43.27 -13.49 23.23
C ALA A 966 -42.90 -14.91 22.74
N SER A 967 -43.42 -15.39 21.60
CA SER A 967 -43.26 -16.80 21.19
C SER A 967 -42.65 -17.04 19.79
N GLN A 968 -42.11 -16.01 19.11
CA GLN A 968 -41.28 -16.23 17.93
C GLN A 968 -39.88 -15.65 18.14
N PRO A 969 -38.80 -16.41 17.86
CA PRO A 969 -37.43 -15.91 18.00
C PRO A 969 -37.11 -14.99 16.82
N ALA A 970 -37.50 -13.73 16.94
CA ALA A 970 -36.99 -12.61 16.15
C ALA A 970 -35.89 -11.88 16.96
N PRO A 971 -34.93 -11.20 16.30
CA PRO A 971 -33.65 -10.76 16.87
C PRO A 971 -33.75 -9.52 17.78
N VAL A 972 -34.78 -9.44 18.63
CA VAL A 972 -35.08 -8.30 19.50
C VAL A 972 -34.24 -8.31 20.77
N THR A 973 -33.84 -9.49 21.26
CA THR A 973 -32.86 -9.61 22.37
C THR A 973 -31.50 -9.03 22.00
N ASP A 974 -31.12 -9.11 20.72
CA ASP A 974 -29.87 -8.54 20.22
C ASP A 974 -29.98 -7.01 20.03
N ALA A 975 -31.14 -6.45 19.66
CA ALA A 975 -31.28 -5.00 19.47
C ALA A 975 -31.37 -4.21 20.79
N GLN A 976 -32.11 -4.71 21.78
CA GLN A 976 -32.10 -4.12 23.13
C GLN A 976 -30.77 -4.37 23.84
N GLY A 977 -30.17 -5.56 23.66
CA GLY A 977 -28.82 -5.86 24.11
C GLY A 977 -27.78 -4.93 23.48
N LYS A 978 -27.86 -4.68 22.17
CA LYS A 978 -26.98 -3.74 21.44
C LYS A 978 -27.24 -2.29 21.78
N LEU A 979 -28.47 -1.87 22.04
CA LEU A 979 -28.78 -0.50 22.47
C LEU A 979 -28.28 -0.26 23.90
N LYS A 980 -28.49 -1.24 24.80
CA LYS A 980 -27.95 -1.21 26.16
C LYS A 980 -26.43 -1.26 26.14
N GLN A 981 -25.80 -2.14 25.35
CA GLN A 981 -24.35 -2.15 25.13
C GLN A 981 -23.85 -0.85 24.50
N ALA A 982 -24.59 -0.22 23.59
CA ALA A 982 -24.21 1.05 23.00
C ALA A 982 -24.31 2.20 24.01
N MET A 983 -25.33 2.20 24.88
CA MET A 983 -25.47 3.18 25.96
C MET A 983 -24.42 2.98 27.05
N GLU A 984 -24.18 1.74 27.48
CA GLU A 984 -23.10 1.38 28.41
C GLU A 984 -21.73 1.69 27.82
N ALA A 985 -21.53 1.48 26.52
CA ALA A 985 -20.30 1.87 25.83
C ALA A 985 -20.15 3.39 25.72
N ILE A 986 -21.23 4.15 25.54
CA ILE A 986 -21.20 5.63 25.55
C ILE A 986 -20.87 6.13 26.96
N GLU A 987 -21.47 5.55 28.00
CA GLU A 987 -21.26 5.95 29.40
C GLU A 987 -19.85 5.56 29.89
N GLN A 988 -19.35 4.38 29.50
CA GLN A 988 -17.94 4.00 29.69
C GLN A 988 -17.00 4.92 28.92
N GLN A 989 -17.35 5.30 27.69
CA GLN A 989 -16.53 6.20 26.88
C GLN A 989 -16.51 7.63 27.45
N GLU A 990 -17.62 8.13 28.01
CA GLU A 990 -17.68 9.42 28.69
C GLU A 990 -16.91 9.42 30.02
N SER A 991 -17.02 8.35 30.80
CA SER A 991 -16.21 8.12 32.00
C SER A 991 -14.72 8.08 31.67
N MET A 992 -14.35 7.37 30.60
CA MET A 992 -12.98 7.30 30.10
C MET A 992 -12.48 8.67 29.60
N ILE A 993 -13.31 9.46 28.91
CA ILE A 993 -12.95 10.82 28.48
C ILE A 993 -12.77 11.75 29.70
N ARG A 994 -13.59 11.63 30.75
CA ARG A 994 -13.37 12.38 32.01
C ARG A 994 -12.06 11.99 32.67
N GLN A 995 -11.79 10.69 32.83
CA GLN A 995 -10.54 10.21 33.43
C GLN A 995 -9.31 10.60 32.60
N LEU A 996 -9.40 10.56 31.27
CA LEU A 996 -8.34 11.02 30.37
C LEU A 996 -8.13 12.53 30.47
N ASN A 997 -9.19 13.33 30.57
CA ASN A 997 -9.07 14.78 30.72
C ASN A 997 -8.47 15.17 32.09
N GLU A 998 -8.84 14.46 33.17
CA GLU A 998 -8.27 14.65 34.50
C GLU A 998 -6.78 14.25 34.52
N GLY A 999 -6.44 13.11 33.91
CA GLY A 999 -5.05 12.65 33.73
C GLY A 999 -4.21 13.59 32.86
N TYR A 1000 -4.74 14.09 31.74
CA TYR A 1000 -4.07 15.06 30.89
C TYR A 1000 -3.85 16.40 31.59
N THR A 1001 -4.81 16.84 32.42
CA THR A 1001 -4.68 18.10 33.17
C THR A 1001 -3.57 17.99 34.22
N MET A 1002 -3.47 16.84 34.92
CA MET A 1002 -2.37 16.53 35.84
C MET A 1002 -1.01 16.46 35.11
N GLN A 1003 -0.93 15.75 33.98
CA GLN A 1003 0.30 15.66 33.19
C GLN A 1003 0.73 17.02 32.62
N LEU A 1004 -0.20 17.88 32.19
CA LEU A 1004 0.11 19.23 31.73
C LEU A 1004 0.63 20.13 32.86
N MET A 1005 0.16 19.93 34.10
CA MET A 1005 0.72 20.60 35.28
C MET A 1005 2.14 20.10 35.60
N GLU A 1006 2.37 18.78 35.58
CA GLU A 1006 3.71 18.21 35.79
C GLU A 1006 4.71 18.62 34.71
N ILE A 1007 4.30 18.64 33.44
CA ILE A 1007 5.14 19.11 32.33
C ILE A 1007 5.48 20.59 32.50
N ARG A 1008 4.51 21.41 32.95
CA ARG A 1008 4.74 22.84 33.20
C ARG A 1008 5.74 23.05 34.35
N ASP A 1009 5.65 22.26 35.42
CA ASP A 1009 6.61 22.30 36.54
C ASP A 1009 7.99 21.79 36.13
N LEU A 1010 8.08 20.75 35.30
CA LEU A 1010 9.32 20.28 34.70
C LEU A 1010 9.96 21.32 33.78
N GLN A 1011 9.17 22.01 32.96
CA GLN A 1011 9.64 23.09 32.09
C GLN A 1011 10.14 24.29 32.90
N LEU A 1012 9.46 24.65 33.99
CA LEU A 1012 9.94 25.67 34.93
C LEU A 1012 11.25 25.26 35.61
N THR A 1013 11.38 24.00 36.00
CA THR A 1013 12.60 23.44 36.61
C THR A 1013 13.76 23.39 35.62
N LEU A 1014 13.51 23.04 34.36
CA LEU A 1014 14.50 23.03 33.28
C LEU A 1014 14.95 24.45 32.92
N ALA A 1015 14.03 25.41 32.85
CA ALA A 1015 14.36 26.82 32.62
C ALA A 1015 15.20 27.41 33.77
N GLN A 1016 14.96 26.98 35.01
CA GLN A 1016 15.79 27.33 36.16
C GLN A 1016 17.20 26.73 36.06
N LYS A 1017 17.32 25.45 35.66
CA LYS A 1017 18.61 24.79 35.44
C LYS A 1017 19.42 25.42 34.31
N ASP A 1018 18.79 25.78 33.19
CA ASP A 1018 19.45 26.46 32.07
C ASP A 1018 19.99 27.84 32.48
N ASN A 1019 19.24 28.58 33.30
CA ASN A 1019 19.72 29.85 33.87
C ASN A 1019 20.89 29.64 34.85
N SER A 1020 20.89 28.57 35.64
CA SER A 1020 22.03 28.21 36.49
C SER A 1020 23.27 27.80 35.67
N LEU A 1021 23.08 27.06 34.58
CA LEU A 1021 24.16 26.64 33.68
C LEU A 1021 24.79 27.83 32.94
N ARG A 1022 23.96 28.78 32.47
CA ARG A 1022 24.46 30.04 31.89
C ARG A 1022 25.27 30.85 32.89
N ARG A 1023 24.81 30.98 34.14
CA ARG A 1023 25.60 31.66 35.19
C ARG A 1023 26.94 30.98 35.44
N LEU A 1024 26.98 29.64 35.46
CA LEU A 1024 28.23 28.90 35.64
C LEU A 1024 29.17 29.04 34.43
N GLN A 1025 28.63 29.13 33.21
CA GLN A 1025 29.43 29.44 32.02
C GLN A 1025 29.96 30.87 32.03
N GLU A 1026 29.14 31.86 32.40
CA GLU A 1026 29.58 33.25 32.56
C GLU A 1026 30.65 33.38 33.66
N GLU A 1027 30.49 32.69 34.81
CA GLU A 1027 31.52 32.65 35.87
C GLU A 1027 32.81 31.98 35.40
N LYS A 1028 32.70 30.88 34.65
CA LYS A 1028 33.85 30.20 34.05
C LYS A 1028 34.59 31.09 33.07
N GLU A 1029 33.89 31.76 32.16
CA GLU A 1029 34.47 32.70 31.19
C GLU A 1029 35.15 33.88 31.91
N LEU A 1030 34.53 34.40 32.98
CA LEU A 1030 35.12 35.46 33.80
C LEU A 1030 36.39 35.01 34.53
N LEU A 1031 36.43 33.76 34.99
CA LEU A 1031 37.59 33.12 35.61
C LEU A 1031 38.72 32.88 34.60
N GLU A 1032 38.40 32.34 33.41
CA GLU A 1032 39.35 32.12 32.33
C GLU A 1032 39.96 33.45 31.85
N MET A 1033 39.15 34.52 31.77
CA MET A 1033 39.60 35.87 31.42
C MET A 1033 40.51 36.48 32.49
N LYS A 1034 40.22 36.27 33.78
CA LYS A 1034 41.10 36.71 34.89
C LYS A 1034 42.41 35.92 34.97
N LEU A 1035 42.41 34.68 34.51
CA LEU A 1035 43.58 33.78 34.54
C LEU A 1035 44.41 33.83 33.24
N GLY A 1036 43.99 34.60 32.24
CA GLY A 1036 44.74 34.80 30.99
C GLY A 1036 44.68 33.63 30.01
N PHE A 1037 43.69 32.73 30.15
CA PHE A 1037 43.47 31.66 29.19
C PHE A 1037 42.63 32.18 28.00
N PRO A 1038 43.00 31.87 26.75
CA PRO A 1038 42.13 32.17 25.60
C PRO A 1038 40.85 31.32 25.71
N PRO A 1039 39.68 31.86 25.30
CA PRO A 1039 38.41 31.15 25.43
C PRO A 1039 38.45 29.82 24.66
N SER A 1040 38.23 28.72 25.38
CA SER A 1040 38.06 27.38 24.80
C SER A 1040 36.70 27.30 24.11
N PRO A 1041 36.60 26.69 22.91
CA PRO A 1041 35.31 26.43 22.26
C PRO A 1041 34.42 25.48 23.06
#